data_AF-A0A3P8SS02-F1
#
_entry.id   AF-A0A3P8SS02-F1
#
_cell.length_a   1.000
_cell.length_b   1.000
_cell.length_c   1.000
_cell.angle_alpha   90.00
_cell.angle_beta   90.00
_cell.angle_gamma   90.00
#
_symmetry.space_group_name_H-M   'P 1'
#
loop_
_entity.id
_entity.type
_entity.pdbx_description
1 polymer ?
#
loop_
_entity_poly.entity_id
_entity_poly.type
_entity_poly.pdbx_seq_one_letter_code
_entity_poly.pdbx_strand_id
1 'polypeptide(L)'
;MASTQARIGQQALAVLDVALRVPCIFIIDAIFNSYYDPGSGWAGAMAKVLVRVMGVLISSVVLLLSQKALFKFYTLFFAVLLGMAAVLINYYATSHIDFYSAYYKAALGFRLLPRNGPTLWLGMAAVQLVFGIGYVFLLNLQSVFAALVVLDIMIPLWGLMIELPADVRQLVAVFSGLALALNTAVCLAMRLKWFYYSCRYVYLLVRHMYRIYGLQLLLEDTWKRIRFPDVLRVFWLTRVTAQALILVYVVRAVRRESGDATGGATDGSSDAQGYLLSWDVFWDLTSNLIISGCDSTLTVLGMSAVISSVAHHLGLSILAFIGSTEEEDKRLGFVAPVLFFILALQTGLSSLNPEERLVRLSRNMCLLLTAILHFIHGMTDPVLMSLSASHVSSFRRHFPVLLVSLALFVLPVALSYALWHHYALNTWLFAVTAFCVELCLKVVVSLTVYGLFMADGFSNVLWEKLDDYVYYVRSTGNIIEFLFGVIMFGNGAYTMMFESGSKIRACMMCLHAYFNIYLQAKNGWKTFINRRTAVKKINSLPEMRGDQLSDIEDVCAICYQEFATSARITPCHHYFHALCLRKWLYIQDTCPMCHQRVYVEEESRDRAAFSNNNGGYAAPQDAAAAGPPAPGENQDGQPAAELPVDGAAAGAQAAGGVAELDNDLLEDNDSIEYDEDEWGTQNGNTPIEEDYINDDTDSTED
;
A
#
# COMPACT_ATOMS: atom_id res chain seq x y z
N MET A 1 -26.35 12.99 12.25
CA MET A 1 -25.76 13.56 11.02
C MET A 1 -24.56 14.45 11.39
N ALA A 2 -23.36 13.89 11.52
CA ALA A 2 -22.14 14.72 11.59
C ALA A 2 -22.02 15.52 10.28
N SER A 3 -21.84 16.85 10.37
CA SER A 3 -22.06 17.73 9.22
C SER A 3 -21.02 17.51 8.12
N THR A 4 -21.41 17.72 6.86
CA THR A 4 -20.48 17.63 5.72
C THR A 4 -19.29 18.58 5.89
N GLN A 5 -19.47 19.72 6.57
CA GLN A 5 -18.39 20.65 6.92
C GLN A 5 -17.37 20.03 7.89
N ALA A 6 -17.78 19.27 8.90
CA ALA A 6 -16.84 18.59 9.81
C ALA A 6 -15.97 17.58 9.04
N ARG A 7 -16.59 16.78 8.16
CA ARG A 7 -15.88 15.81 7.31
C ARG A 7 -14.92 16.49 6.32
N ILE A 8 -15.32 17.62 5.73
CA ILE A 8 -14.46 18.44 4.87
C ILE A 8 -13.30 19.04 5.68
N GLY A 9 -13.54 19.48 6.92
CA GLY A 9 -12.51 20.00 7.83
C GLY A 9 -11.45 18.96 8.18
N GLN A 10 -11.87 17.76 8.58
CA GLN A 10 -10.99 16.61 8.82
C GLN A 10 -10.18 16.25 7.56
N GLN A 11 -10.82 16.22 6.38
CA GLN A 11 -10.12 15.97 5.11
C GLN A 11 -9.12 17.08 4.76
N ALA A 12 -9.45 18.36 5.00
CA ALA A 12 -8.55 19.49 4.77
C ALA A 12 -7.32 19.45 5.69
N LEU A 13 -7.51 19.12 6.99
CA LEU A 13 -6.42 18.89 7.94
C LEU A 13 -5.54 17.71 7.52
N ALA A 14 -6.15 16.61 7.06
CA ALA A 14 -5.45 15.44 6.56
C ALA A 14 -4.62 15.74 5.30
N VAL A 15 -5.13 16.55 4.36
CA VAL A 15 -4.38 17.00 3.18
C VAL A 15 -3.25 17.96 3.58
N LEU A 16 -3.50 18.89 4.50
CA LEU A 16 -2.51 19.85 4.98
C LEU A 16 -1.31 19.17 5.65
N ASP A 17 -1.54 18.17 6.51
CA ASP A 17 -0.48 17.39 7.15
C ASP A 17 0.39 16.61 6.14
N VAL A 18 -0.20 16.08 5.05
CA VAL A 18 0.60 15.49 3.95
C VAL A 18 1.40 16.57 3.22
N ALA A 19 0.74 17.66 2.82
CA ALA A 19 1.36 18.73 2.03
C ALA A 19 2.56 19.38 2.75
N LEU A 20 2.47 19.57 4.08
CA LEU A 20 3.56 20.12 4.89
C LEU A 20 4.74 19.13 5.06
N ARG A 21 4.56 17.82 4.90
CA ARG A 21 5.66 16.83 5.02
C ARG A 21 6.43 16.62 3.71
N VAL A 22 5.83 16.94 2.56
CA VAL A 22 6.44 16.77 1.23
C VAL A 22 7.78 17.53 1.04
N PRO A 23 7.98 18.77 1.53
CA PRO A 23 9.26 19.48 1.35
C PRO A 23 10.45 18.77 2.00
N CYS A 24 10.27 18.05 3.11
CA CYS A 24 11.33 17.23 3.72
C CYS A 24 11.84 16.16 2.74
N ILE A 25 10.93 15.55 1.98
CA ILE A 25 11.27 14.53 0.99
C ILE A 25 12.01 15.14 -0.20
N PHE A 26 11.64 16.35 -0.65
CA PHE A 26 12.41 17.10 -1.65
C PHE A 26 13.84 17.44 -1.18
N ILE A 27 14.02 17.82 0.09
CA ILE A 27 15.36 18.11 0.64
C ILE A 27 16.21 16.82 0.69
N ILE A 28 15.62 15.69 1.11
CA ILE A 28 16.31 14.39 1.13
C ILE A 28 16.73 13.96 -0.29
N ASP A 29 15.84 14.06 -1.28
CA ASP A 29 16.14 13.75 -2.67
C ASP A 29 17.23 14.67 -3.26
N ALA A 30 17.16 15.98 -2.98
CA ALA A 30 18.18 16.94 -3.40
C ALA A 30 19.56 16.66 -2.76
N ILE A 31 19.59 16.20 -1.50
CA ILE A 31 20.84 15.78 -0.85
C ILE A 31 21.40 14.51 -1.51
N PHE A 32 20.57 13.50 -1.78
CA PHE A 32 21.02 12.27 -2.44
C PHE A 32 21.49 12.50 -3.88
N ASN A 33 20.81 13.37 -4.64
CA ASN A 33 21.18 13.72 -6.01
C ASN A 33 22.29 14.79 -6.12
N SER A 34 22.80 15.32 -5.00
CA SER A 34 23.83 16.36 -5.03
C SER A 34 25.19 15.82 -5.52
N TYR A 35 25.73 16.43 -6.57
CA TYR A 35 26.97 16.00 -7.23
C TYR A 35 28.17 15.91 -6.27
N TYR A 36 29.09 14.99 -6.51
CA TYR A 36 30.31 14.80 -5.71
C TYR A 36 31.53 15.31 -6.49
N ASP A 37 32.13 16.41 -6.03
CA ASP A 37 33.40 16.88 -6.60
C ASP A 37 34.56 15.98 -6.13
N PRO A 38 35.25 15.27 -7.04
CA PRO A 38 36.43 14.48 -6.66
C PRO A 38 37.65 15.35 -6.30
N GLY A 39 37.60 16.67 -6.55
CA GLY A 39 38.71 17.60 -6.32
C GLY A 39 38.90 18.06 -4.87
N SER A 40 37.94 17.83 -3.96
CA SER A 40 38.11 18.16 -2.54
C SER A 40 38.74 17.00 -1.77
N GLY A 41 39.97 17.17 -1.29
CA GLY A 41 40.69 16.14 -0.53
C GLY A 41 40.01 15.72 0.78
N TRP A 42 40.48 14.60 1.35
CA TRP A 42 40.03 13.92 2.60
C TRP A 42 39.12 14.74 3.52
N ALA A 43 39.60 15.87 4.05
CA ALA A 43 38.86 16.67 5.04
C ALA A 43 37.62 17.37 4.44
N GLY A 44 37.74 17.89 3.21
CA GLY A 44 36.62 18.49 2.49
C GLY A 44 35.57 17.45 2.06
N ALA A 45 36.02 16.25 1.67
CA ALA A 45 35.11 15.14 1.38
C ALA A 45 34.34 14.71 2.65
N MET A 46 35.03 14.49 3.78
CA MET A 46 34.40 14.14 5.05
C MET A 46 33.46 15.24 5.57
N ALA A 47 33.82 16.52 5.45
CA ALA A 47 32.96 17.63 5.81
C ALA A 47 31.69 17.69 4.93
N LYS A 48 31.81 17.52 3.61
CA LYS A 48 30.67 17.42 2.69
C LYS A 48 29.75 16.24 3.05
N VAL A 49 30.32 15.07 3.36
CA VAL A 49 29.54 13.89 3.80
C VAL A 49 28.81 14.16 5.12
N LEU A 50 29.49 14.75 6.12
CA LEU A 50 28.88 15.09 7.41
C LEU A 50 27.70 16.06 7.24
N VAL A 51 27.84 17.10 6.40
CA VAL A 51 26.75 18.04 6.11
C VAL A 51 25.57 17.34 5.43
N ARG A 52 25.80 16.40 4.50
CA ARG A 52 24.73 15.60 3.88
C ARG A 52 24.01 14.72 4.90
N VAL A 53 24.76 14.01 5.76
CA VAL A 53 24.19 13.16 6.82
C VAL A 53 23.36 14.00 7.80
N MET A 54 23.88 15.15 8.26
CA MET A 54 23.14 16.07 9.12
C MET A 54 21.88 16.61 8.44
N GLY A 55 21.93 16.95 7.14
CA GLY A 55 20.77 17.39 6.38
C GLY A 55 19.68 16.32 6.26
N VAL A 56 20.06 15.06 6.02
CA VAL A 56 19.12 13.92 6.01
C VAL A 56 18.54 13.67 7.39
N LEU A 57 19.36 13.72 8.46
CA LEU A 57 18.89 13.55 9.84
C LEU A 57 17.90 14.65 10.25
N ILE A 58 18.21 15.93 9.98
CA ILE A 58 17.30 17.06 10.25
C ILE A 58 15.99 16.89 9.46
N SER A 59 16.06 16.56 8.17
CA SER A 59 14.87 16.35 7.35
C SER A 59 14.01 15.16 7.82
N SER A 60 14.65 14.11 8.33
CA SER A 60 13.98 12.93 8.91
C SER A 60 13.32 13.25 10.24
N VAL A 61 13.94 14.08 11.07
CA VAL A 61 13.34 14.59 12.31
C VAL A 61 12.11 15.47 12.01
N VAL A 62 12.20 16.39 11.03
CA VAL A 62 11.04 17.22 10.65
C VAL A 62 9.89 16.38 10.08
N LEU A 63 10.17 15.30 9.35
CA LEU A 63 9.13 14.35 8.88
C LEU A 63 8.35 13.67 10.03
N LEU A 64 8.99 13.52 11.21
CA LEU A 64 8.46 12.87 12.41
C LEU A 64 7.76 13.83 13.41
N LEU A 65 7.81 15.15 13.18
CA LEU A 65 7.13 16.12 14.03
C LEU A 65 5.59 15.98 13.94
N SER A 66 4.88 16.40 15.00
CA SER A 66 3.42 16.47 15.02
C SER A 66 2.90 17.63 14.15
N GLN A 67 1.67 17.53 13.63
CA GLN A 67 1.08 18.55 12.74
C GLN A 67 1.12 19.98 13.33
N LYS A 68 0.73 20.15 14.62
CA LYS A 68 0.81 21.44 15.33
C LYS A 68 2.25 21.99 15.36
N ALA A 69 3.25 21.13 15.55
CA ALA A 69 4.66 21.52 15.62
C ALA A 69 5.28 21.78 14.24
N LEU A 70 4.91 20.97 13.24
CA LEU A 70 5.30 21.09 11.83
C LEU A 70 4.82 22.43 11.25
N PHE A 71 3.58 22.84 11.54
CA PHE A 71 3.05 24.14 11.16
C PHE A 71 3.87 25.28 11.79
N LYS A 72 4.07 25.26 13.13
CA LYS A 72 4.95 26.22 13.84
C LYS A 72 6.35 26.32 13.20
N PHE A 73 6.95 25.19 12.79
CA PHE A 73 8.26 25.15 12.12
C PHE A 73 8.24 25.83 10.73
N TYR A 74 7.28 25.49 9.86
CA TYR A 74 7.20 26.11 8.52
C TYR A 74 6.82 27.59 8.55
N THR A 75 6.02 28.04 9.53
CA THR A 75 5.75 29.46 9.77
C THR A 75 7.04 30.24 10.05
N LEU A 76 7.92 29.71 10.91
CA LEU A 76 9.23 30.32 11.20
C LEU A 76 10.15 30.28 9.98
N PHE A 77 10.21 29.16 9.25
CA PHE A 77 11.00 29.03 8.04
C PHE A 77 10.59 30.04 6.96
N PHE A 78 9.28 30.20 6.72
CA PHE A 78 8.76 31.14 5.74
C PHE A 78 8.94 32.60 6.16
N ALA A 79 8.88 32.91 7.46
CA ALA A 79 9.23 34.24 7.98
C ALA A 79 10.71 34.58 7.72
N VAL A 80 11.63 33.65 7.98
CA VAL A 80 13.06 33.84 7.67
C VAL A 80 13.27 34.01 6.16
N LEU A 81 12.58 33.22 5.33
CA LEU A 81 12.68 33.31 3.87
C LEU A 81 12.15 34.64 3.32
N LEU A 82 11.04 35.16 3.85
CA LEU A 82 10.54 36.50 3.51
C LEU A 82 11.50 37.61 3.96
N GLY A 83 12.08 37.50 5.16
CA GLY A 83 13.11 38.43 5.64
C GLY A 83 14.33 38.46 4.72
N MET A 84 14.86 37.29 4.35
CA MET A 84 15.97 37.16 3.40
C MET A 84 15.61 37.70 2.00
N ALA A 85 14.39 37.45 1.51
CA ALA A 85 13.91 37.99 0.24
C ALA A 85 13.79 39.53 0.29
N ALA A 86 13.33 40.10 1.40
CA ALA A 86 13.24 41.55 1.59
C ALA A 86 14.62 42.20 1.62
N VAL A 87 15.60 41.63 2.33
CA VAL A 87 16.99 42.11 2.30
C VAL A 87 17.59 42.00 0.89
N LEU A 88 17.36 40.89 0.19
CA LEU A 88 17.88 40.66 -1.16
C LEU A 88 17.31 41.65 -2.18
N ILE A 89 16.00 41.93 -2.12
CA ILE A 89 15.35 42.95 -2.96
C ILE A 89 15.90 44.35 -2.63
N ASN A 90 16.04 44.72 -1.35
CA ASN A 90 16.62 46.01 -0.97
C ASN A 90 18.10 46.13 -1.39
N TYR A 91 18.87 45.05 -1.34
CA TYR A 91 20.25 45.03 -1.84
C TYR A 91 20.32 45.22 -3.37
N TYR A 92 19.54 44.47 -4.16
CA TYR A 92 19.50 44.68 -5.61
C TYR A 92 18.95 46.06 -6.02
N ALA A 93 17.94 46.56 -5.30
CA ALA A 93 17.37 47.90 -5.49
C ALA A 93 18.41 49.02 -5.32
N THR A 94 19.35 48.84 -4.39
CA THR A 94 20.36 49.84 -4.03
C THR A 94 21.71 49.67 -4.74
N SER A 95 21.96 48.51 -5.36
CA SER A 95 23.22 48.19 -6.05
C SER A 95 23.13 48.08 -7.58
N HIS A 96 21.94 47.86 -8.16
CA HIS A 96 21.78 47.66 -9.61
C HIS A 96 20.74 48.58 -10.28
N ILE A 97 19.99 49.40 -9.51
CA ILE A 97 19.00 50.34 -10.08
C ILE A 97 19.54 51.77 -10.08
N ASP A 98 20.15 52.14 -11.20
CA ASP A 98 20.61 53.50 -11.48
C ASP A 98 19.52 54.33 -12.18
N PHE A 99 18.60 54.88 -11.39
CA PHE A 99 17.62 55.86 -11.84
C PHE A 99 18.27 57.04 -12.60
N TYR A 100 19.50 57.40 -12.23
CA TYR A 100 20.32 58.42 -12.89
C TYR A 100 20.53 58.15 -14.39
N SER A 101 20.78 56.88 -14.77
CA SER A 101 20.97 56.45 -16.15
C SER A 101 19.66 56.49 -16.95
N ALA A 102 18.55 56.08 -16.32
CA ALA A 102 17.23 56.08 -16.95
C ALA A 102 16.67 57.50 -17.21
N TYR A 103 17.03 58.48 -16.37
CA TYR A 103 16.53 59.86 -16.51
C TYR A 103 17.22 60.65 -17.63
N TYR A 104 18.53 60.44 -17.83
CA TYR A 104 19.34 61.27 -18.73
C TYR A 104 19.44 60.77 -20.18
N LYS A 105 19.03 59.53 -20.48
CA LYS A 105 19.13 58.95 -21.84
C LYS A 105 17.98 59.31 -22.79
N ALA A 106 17.37 60.49 -22.60
CA ALA A 106 16.33 61.07 -23.45
C ALA A 106 16.91 62.23 -24.30
N ALA A 107 17.61 61.88 -25.39
CA ALA A 107 18.47 62.81 -26.15
C ALA A 107 17.74 63.88 -27.00
N LEU A 108 16.40 63.89 -27.04
CA LEU A 108 15.60 65.00 -27.59
C LEU A 108 14.45 65.31 -26.64
N GLY A 109 14.33 66.57 -26.22
CA GLY A 109 13.36 66.99 -25.22
C GLY A 109 12.02 67.44 -25.80
N PHE A 110 10.96 66.70 -25.49
CA PHE A 110 9.61 67.26 -25.28
C PHE A 110 8.97 66.54 -24.08
N ARG A 111 8.47 67.31 -23.10
CA ARG A 111 7.93 66.77 -21.83
C ARG A 111 6.41 66.85 -21.80
N LEU A 112 5.76 65.68 -21.74
CA LEU A 112 4.47 65.47 -21.08
C LEU A 112 4.33 63.97 -20.71
N LEU A 113 4.18 63.69 -19.40
CA LEU A 113 4.19 62.38 -18.72
C LEU A 113 5.49 61.53 -18.78
N PRO A 114 6.12 61.20 -17.63
CA PRO A 114 7.21 60.22 -17.53
C PRO A 114 6.67 58.80 -17.25
N ARG A 115 6.68 57.91 -18.25
CA ARG A 115 5.96 56.61 -18.15
C ARG A 115 6.65 55.52 -17.30
N ASN A 116 7.97 55.58 -17.14
CA ASN A 116 8.78 54.49 -16.54
C ASN A 116 9.53 54.89 -15.24
N GLY A 117 9.21 56.03 -14.64
CA GLY A 117 9.86 56.51 -13.40
C GLY A 117 9.16 56.04 -12.11
N PRO A 118 7.99 56.63 -11.78
CA PRO A 118 7.33 56.40 -10.48
C PRO A 118 6.69 55.00 -10.35
N THR A 119 6.40 54.33 -11.46
CA THR A 119 5.70 53.04 -11.51
C THR A 119 6.53 51.89 -10.95
N LEU A 120 7.84 51.85 -11.23
CA LEU A 120 8.74 50.82 -10.71
C LEU A 120 8.91 50.93 -9.19
N TRP A 121 9.23 52.15 -8.70
CA TRP A 121 9.41 52.41 -7.27
C TRP A 121 8.14 52.10 -6.47
N LEU A 122 6.97 52.50 -6.95
CA LEU A 122 5.69 52.21 -6.31
C LEU A 122 5.40 50.70 -6.25
N GLY A 123 5.72 49.97 -7.33
CA GLY A 123 5.63 48.51 -7.35
C GLY A 123 6.56 47.83 -6.34
N MET A 124 7.81 48.28 -6.24
CA MET A 124 8.79 47.75 -5.29
C MET A 124 8.40 48.07 -3.84
N ALA A 125 7.90 49.28 -3.57
CA ALA A 125 7.37 49.66 -2.26
C ALA A 125 6.15 48.80 -1.87
N ALA A 126 5.24 48.53 -2.81
CA ALA A 126 4.10 47.64 -2.58
C ALA A 126 4.54 46.20 -2.26
N VAL A 127 5.50 45.63 -3.02
CA VAL A 127 6.04 44.27 -2.74
C VAL A 127 6.70 44.22 -1.36
N GLN A 128 7.56 45.18 -1.03
CA GLN A 128 8.28 45.19 0.25
C GLN A 128 7.35 45.48 1.45
N LEU A 129 6.28 46.25 1.26
CA LEU A 129 5.24 46.46 2.27
C LEU A 129 4.45 45.17 2.53
N VAL A 130 4.10 44.42 1.47
CA VAL A 130 3.48 43.09 1.59
C VAL A 130 4.42 42.10 2.30
N PHE A 131 5.72 42.12 1.97
CA PHE A 131 6.71 41.26 2.65
C PHE A 131 6.89 41.63 4.12
N GLY A 132 6.93 42.92 4.46
CA GLY A 132 7.00 43.39 5.85
C GLY A 132 5.78 43.00 6.68
N ILE A 133 4.57 43.19 6.14
CA ILE A 133 3.32 42.77 6.80
C ILE A 133 3.27 41.24 6.95
N GLY A 134 3.66 40.49 5.92
CA GLY A 134 3.74 39.03 5.97
C GLY A 134 4.71 38.52 7.04
N TYR A 135 5.92 39.09 7.09
CA TYR A 135 6.93 38.79 8.10
C TYR A 135 6.41 39.04 9.53
N VAL A 136 5.79 40.19 9.77
CA VAL A 136 5.17 40.56 11.05
C VAL A 136 4.08 39.57 11.46
N PHE A 137 3.20 39.21 10.53
CA PHE A 137 2.10 38.29 10.76
C PHE A 137 2.59 36.88 11.13
N LEU A 138 3.57 36.34 10.40
CA LEU A 138 4.10 34.99 10.63
C LEU A 138 4.84 34.85 11.97
N LEU A 139 5.58 35.88 12.40
CA LEU A 139 6.25 35.87 13.71
C LEU A 139 5.32 36.25 14.87
N ASN A 140 4.11 36.75 14.58
CA ASN A 140 3.15 37.31 15.53
C ASN A 140 3.79 38.39 16.43
N LEU A 141 4.39 39.40 15.81
CA LEU A 141 5.08 40.48 16.52
C LEU A 141 4.09 41.49 17.12
N GLN A 142 4.34 41.92 18.35
CA GLN A 142 3.55 42.95 19.03
C GLN A 142 3.61 44.30 18.29
N SER A 143 2.53 45.08 18.36
CA SER A 143 2.25 46.25 17.51
C SER A 143 3.39 47.27 17.35
N VAL A 144 4.14 47.56 18.43
CA VAL A 144 5.27 48.51 18.39
C VAL A 144 6.45 47.94 17.60
N PHE A 145 6.85 46.69 17.87
CA PHE A 145 7.92 46.01 17.13
C PHE A 145 7.52 45.72 15.68
N ALA A 146 6.24 45.40 15.44
CA ALA A 146 5.68 45.26 14.10
C ALA A 146 5.86 46.53 13.26
N ALA A 147 5.52 47.70 13.80
CA ALA A 147 5.68 48.98 13.12
C ALA A 147 7.16 49.30 12.83
N LEU A 148 8.06 49.03 13.79
CA LEU A 148 9.51 49.25 13.62
C LEU A 148 10.12 48.35 12.53
N VAL A 149 9.70 47.08 12.45
CA VAL A 149 10.17 46.14 11.42
C VAL A 149 9.69 46.51 10.03
N VAL A 150 8.42 46.90 9.88
CA VAL A 150 7.90 47.39 8.58
C VAL A 150 8.62 48.68 8.18
N LEU A 151 8.90 49.58 9.13
CA LEU A 151 9.67 50.81 8.87
C LEU A 151 11.10 50.50 8.43
N ASP A 152 11.80 49.59 9.09
CA ASP A 152 13.16 49.18 8.71
C ASP A 152 13.23 48.67 7.26
N ILE A 153 12.34 47.76 6.87
CA ILE A 153 12.25 47.22 5.51
C ILE A 153 11.96 48.33 4.47
N MET A 154 11.27 49.41 4.86
CA MET A 154 10.98 50.57 4.00
C MET A 154 12.14 51.56 3.89
N ILE A 155 12.99 51.72 4.93
CA ILE A 155 14.02 52.77 4.98
C ILE A 155 14.96 52.78 3.74
N PRO A 156 15.46 51.64 3.22
CA PRO A 156 16.28 51.63 2.00
C PRO A 156 15.55 52.15 0.74
N LEU A 157 14.23 51.96 0.63
CA LEU A 157 13.41 52.49 -0.47
C LEU A 157 13.13 54.00 -0.33
N TRP A 158 13.11 54.52 0.89
CA TRP A 158 13.03 55.96 1.15
C TRP A 158 14.39 56.62 0.87
N GLY A 159 15.49 55.95 1.19
CA GLY A 159 16.84 56.38 0.78
C GLY A 159 17.00 56.47 -0.74
N LEU A 160 16.33 55.59 -1.49
CA LEU A 160 16.24 55.62 -2.95
C LEU A 160 15.35 56.76 -3.48
N MET A 161 14.33 57.19 -2.73
CA MET A 161 13.44 58.31 -3.07
C MET A 161 14.09 59.69 -2.83
N ILE A 162 15.00 59.78 -1.88
CA ILE A 162 15.67 61.03 -1.45
C ILE A 162 16.97 61.31 -2.25
N GLU A 163 17.26 60.50 -3.27
CA GLU A 163 18.44 60.63 -4.15
C GLU A 163 19.79 60.67 -3.40
N LEU A 164 19.91 59.88 -2.32
CA LEU A 164 21.15 59.78 -1.53
C LEU A 164 22.32 59.17 -2.35
N PRO A 165 23.59 59.58 -2.08
CA PRO A 165 24.76 59.04 -2.74
C PRO A 165 24.85 57.51 -2.64
N ALA A 166 25.38 56.86 -3.67
CA ALA A 166 25.39 55.40 -3.80
C ALA A 166 26.00 54.68 -2.58
N ASP A 167 27.12 55.19 -2.05
CA ASP A 167 27.79 54.64 -0.87
C ASP A 167 26.89 54.68 0.39
N VAL A 168 26.18 55.80 0.58
CA VAL A 168 25.24 55.99 1.70
C VAL A 168 24.00 55.12 1.51
N ARG A 169 23.48 55.03 0.27
CA ARG A 169 22.34 54.18 -0.10
C ARG A 169 22.64 52.70 0.19
N GLN A 170 23.85 52.22 -0.15
CA GLN A 170 24.28 50.86 0.15
C GLN A 170 24.51 50.65 1.66
N LEU A 171 25.12 51.62 2.36
CA LEU A 171 25.35 51.54 3.80
C LEU A 171 24.02 51.43 4.59
N VAL A 172 23.00 52.21 4.21
CA VAL A 172 21.65 52.14 4.78
C VAL A 172 21.00 50.77 4.55
N ALA A 173 21.12 50.21 3.35
CA ALA A 173 20.61 48.87 3.05
C ALA A 173 21.31 47.77 3.86
N VAL A 174 22.62 47.88 4.09
CA VAL A 174 23.38 46.95 4.94
C VAL A 174 22.97 47.07 6.42
N PHE A 175 22.77 48.29 6.94
CA PHE A 175 22.34 48.46 8.33
C PHE A 175 20.91 47.93 8.59
N SER A 176 19.96 48.20 7.70
CA SER A 176 18.61 47.59 7.76
C SER A 176 18.69 46.06 7.66
N GLY A 177 19.45 45.53 6.69
CA GLY A 177 19.64 44.09 6.55
C GLY A 177 20.23 43.43 7.80
N LEU A 178 21.15 44.09 8.49
CA LEU A 178 21.73 43.61 9.75
C LEU A 178 20.77 43.75 10.94
N ALA A 179 19.97 44.83 11.01
CA ALA A 179 18.95 45.01 12.03
C ALA A 179 17.83 43.95 11.91
N LEU A 180 17.35 43.68 10.70
CA LEU A 180 16.38 42.63 10.43
C LEU A 180 16.96 41.24 10.70
N ALA A 181 18.23 40.99 10.34
CA ALA A 181 18.91 39.73 10.66
C ALA A 181 19.11 39.51 12.18
N LEU A 182 19.43 40.57 12.93
CA LEU A 182 19.49 40.49 14.40
C LEU A 182 18.11 40.19 14.99
N ASN A 183 17.06 40.83 14.47
CA ASN A 183 15.68 40.56 14.89
C ASN A 183 15.23 39.12 14.58
N THR A 184 15.52 38.58 13.38
CA THR A 184 15.24 37.16 13.08
C THR A 184 15.99 36.22 14.01
N ALA A 185 17.27 36.50 14.30
CA ALA A 185 18.10 35.67 15.17
C ALA A 185 17.57 35.66 16.62
N VAL A 186 17.18 36.81 17.18
CA VAL A 186 16.59 36.92 18.53
C VAL A 186 15.23 36.21 18.58
N CYS A 187 14.35 36.43 17.58
CA CYS A 187 13.08 35.72 17.48
C CYS A 187 13.25 34.20 17.39
N LEU A 188 14.20 33.74 16.56
CA LEU A 188 14.51 32.32 16.40
C LEU A 188 15.07 31.71 17.68
N ALA A 189 15.99 32.40 18.37
CA ALA A 189 16.56 31.93 19.64
C ALA A 189 15.49 31.73 20.73
N MET A 190 14.54 32.67 20.86
CA MET A 190 13.41 32.52 21.80
C MET A 190 12.51 31.34 21.46
N ARG A 191 12.26 31.08 20.16
CA ARG A 191 11.41 29.95 19.71
C ARG A 191 12.17 28.59 19.69
N LEU A 192 13.50 28.60 19.62
CA LEU A 192 14.34 27.40 19.59
C LEU A 192 14.19 26.54 20.85
N LYS A 193 13.94 27.16 22.02
CA LYS A 193 13.64 26.45 23.28
C LYS A 193 12.46 25.48 23.10
N TRP A 194 11.35 25.95 22.52
CA TRP A 194 10.16 25.12 22.27
C TRP A 194 10.42 24.02 21.21
N PHE A 195 11.22 24.31 20.17
CA PHE A 195 11.60 23.29 19.18
C PHE A 195 12.46 22.17 19.81
N TYR A 196 13.39 22.52 20.70
CA TYR A 196 14.18 21.53 21.45
C TYR A 196 13.31 20.60 22.29
N TYR A 197 12.34 21.13 23.06
CA TYR A 197 11.42 20.27 23.83
C TYR A 197 10.54 19.42 22.92
N SER A 198 10.06 19.95 21.79
CA SER A 198 9.29 19.18 20.79
C SER A 198 10.08 17.98 20.25
N CYS A 199 11.36 18.19 19.90
CA CYS A 199 12.25 17.12 19.45
C CYS A 199 12.60 16.13 20.58
N ARG A 200 12.80 16.60 21.82
CA ARG A 200 13.02 15.74 23.00
C ARG A 200 11.80 14.85 23.27
N TYR A 201 10.59 15.39 23.15
CA TYR A 201 9.33 14.63 23.29
C TYR A 201 9.22 13.52 22.23
N VAL A 202 9.44 13.84 20.95
CA VAL A 202 9.41 12.83 19.87
C VAL A 202 10.47 11.75 20.09
N TYR A 203 11.69 12.11 20.52
CA TYR A 203 12.74 11.14 20.85
C TYR A 203 12.35 10.21 22.01
N LEU A 204 11.78 10.75 23.09
CA LEU A 204 11.33 9.96 24.24
C LEU A 204 10.17 9.01 23.87
N LEU A 205 9.20 9.49 23.09
CA LEU A 205 8.10 8.67 22.56
C LEU A 205 8.62 7.51 21.72
N VAL A 206 9.51 7.77 20.75
CA VAL A 206 10.13 6.75 19.90
C VAL A 206 10.95 5.75 20.72
N ARG A 207 11.73 6.20 21.71
CA ARG A 207 12.49 5.34 22.62
C ARG A 207 11.57 4.45 23.48
N HIS A 208 10.46 4.98 23.95
CA HIS A 208 9.49 4.25 24.77
C HIS A 208 8.76 3.19 23.94
N MET A 209 8.23 3.56 22.76
CA MET A 209 7.61 2.61 21.84
C MET A 209 8.58 1.52 21.36
N TYR A 210 9.84 1.86 21.10
CA TYR A 210 10.87 0.87 20.77
C TYR A 210 11.10 -0.13 21.91
N ARG A 211 11.16 0.33 23.18
CA ARG A 211 11.38 -0.53 24.36
C ARG A 211 10.21 -1.48 24.61
N ILE A 212 8.97 -1.08 24.34
CA ILE A 212 7.75 -1.86 24.63
C ILE A 212 7.32 -2.73 23.45
N TYR A 213 7.19 -2.14 22.26
CA TYR A 213 6.59 -2.78 21.08
C TYR A 213 7.63 -3.29 20.05
N GLY A 214 8.91 -2.97 20.26
CA GLY A 214 9.99 -3.35 19.35
C GLY A 214 9.98 -2.58 18.02
N LEU A 215 10.95 -2.92 17.16
CA LEU A 215 11.20 -2.18 15.92
C LEU A 215 10.06 -2.31 14.88
N GLN A 216 9.38 -3.46 14.83
CA GLN A 216 8.36 -3.71 13.80
C GLN A 216 7.11 -2.85 14.01
N LEU A 217 6.53 -2.84 15.22
CA LEU A 217 5.36 -2.01 15.53
C LEU A 217 5.70 -0.53 15.50
N LEU A 218 6.91 -0.13 15.94
CA LEU A 218 7.38 1.24 15.80
C LEU A 218 7.40 1.70 14.32
N LEU A 219 7.91 0.86 13.42
CA LEU A 219 7.93 1.17 11.98
C LEU A 219 6.51 1.21 11.40
N GLU A 220 5.64 0.27 11.77
CA GLU A 220 4.27 0.21 11.26
C GLU A 220 3.41 1.40 11.73
N ASP A 221 3.48 1.74 13.02
CA ASP A 221 2.82 2.94 13.56
C ASP A 221 3.37 4.20 12.91
N THR A 222 4.69 4.37 12.87
CA THR A 222 5.33 5.54 12.23
C THR A 222 4.90 5.68 10.76
N TRP A 223 4.82 4.57 10.02
CA TRP A 223 4.38 4.56 8.62
C TRP A 223 2.91 4.99 8.46
N LYS A 224 2.03 4.52 9.35
CA LYS A 224 0.61 4.93 9.42
C LYS A 224 0.48 6.40 9.84
N ARG A 225 1.17 6.83 10.89
CA ARG A 225 1.13 8.18 11.50
C ARG A 225 1.73 9.28 10.62
N ILE A 226 2.68 8.94 9.74
CA ILE A 226 3.17 9.84 8.67
C ILE A 226 2.24 9.82 7.45
N ARG A 227 1.44 8.76 7.28
CA ARG A 227 0.76 8.41 6.01
C ARG A 227 1.75 8.41 4.84
N PHE A 228 2.89 7.76 5.07
CA PHE A 228 4.08 7.83 4.21
C PHE A 228 3.82 7.55 2.71
N PRO A 229 2.94 6.60 2.31
CA PRO A 229 2.57 6.42 0.91
C PRO A 229 1.93 7.65 0.26
N ASP A 230 1.14 8.44 0.99
CA ASP A 230 0.50 9.65 0.47
C ASP A 230 1.49 10.80 0.33
N VAL A 231 2.43 10.95 1.27
CA VAL A 231 3.53 11.91 1.13
C VAL A 231 4.41 11.57 -0.09
N LEU A 232 4.69 10.28 -0.33
CA LEU A 232 5.38 9.82 -1.54
C LEU A 232 4.59 10.06 -2.84
N ARG A 233 3.28 9.82 -2.85
CA ARG A 233 2.39 10.13 -3.98
C ARG A 233 2.43 11.61 -4.34
N VAL A 234 2.24 12.49 -3.35
CA VAL A 234 2.24 13.95 -3.58
C VAL A 234 3.63 14.45 -3.97
N PHE A 235 4.72 13.96 -3.35
CA PHE A 235 6.09 14.25 -3.79
C PHE A 235 6.31 13.90 -5.27
N TRP A 236 5.95 12.68 -5.70
CA TRP A 236 6.18 12.26 -7.08
C TRP A 236 5.33 13.05 -8.07
N LEU A 237 4.04 13.24 -7.77
CA LEU A 237 3.13 14.01 -8.62
C LEU A 237 3.55 15.48 -8.72
N THR A 238 4.00 16.11 -7.64
CA THR A 238 4.50 17.51 -7.68
C THR A 238 5.82 17.63 -8.43
N ARG A 239 6.74 16.67 -8.31
CA ARG A 239 7.97 16.62 -9.13
C ARG A 239 7.64 16.53 -10.62
N VAL A 240 6.84 15.54 -11.01
CA VAL A 240 6.51 15.26 -12.41
C VAL A 240 5.67 16.37 -13.04
N THR A 241 4.72 16.97 -12.30
CA THR A 241 3.95 18.12 -12.81
C THR A 241 4.79 19.39 -12.93
N ALA A 242 5.71 19.67 -12.00
CA ALA A 242 6.66 20.78 -12.15
C ALA A 242 7.55 20.60 -13.38
N GLN A 243 8.09 19.39 -13.60
CA GLN A 243 8.88 19.05 -14.78
C GLN A 243 8.06 19.16 -16.08
N ALA A 244 6.80 18.72 -16.07
CA ALA A 244 5.89 18.87 -17.21
C ALA A 244 5.61 20.33 -17.55
N LEU A 245 5.40 21.19 -16.54
CA LEU A 245 5.21 22.63 -16.74
C LEU A 245 6.46 23.29 -17.33
N ILE A 246 7.66 22.91 -16.86
CA ILE A 246 8.94 23.39 -17.40
C ILE A 246 9.12 22.94 -18.86
N LEU A 247 8.91 21.66 -19.17
CA LEU A 247 9.05 21.13 -20.54
C LEU A 247 8.03 21.76 -21.50
N VAL A 248 6.76 21.89 -21.09
CA VAL A 248 5.73 22.58 -21.90
C VAL A 248 6.05 24.07 -22.09
N TYR A 249 6.63 24.74 -21.09
CA TYR A 249 7.10 26.11 -21.22
C TYR A 249 8.27 26.23 -22.22
N VAL A 250 9.29 25.37 -22.12
CA VAL A 250 10.44 25.36 -23.04
C VAL A 250 10.01 25.07 -24.48
N VAL A 251 9.16 24.05 -24.70
CA VAL A 251 8.62 23.73 -26.04
C VAL A 251 7.82 24.91 -26.62
N ARG A 252 7.06 25.64 -25.79
CA ARG A 252 6.34 26.85 -26.22
C ARG A 252 7.27 28.03 -26.52
N ALA A 253 8.35 28.21 -25.75
CA ALA A 253 9.35 29.25 -26.00
C ALA A 253 10.08 29.00 -27.33
N VAL A 254 10.63 27.80 -27.53
CA VAL A 254 11.34 27.42 -28.77
C VAL A 254 10.41 27.50 -29.99
N ARG A 255 9.14 27.06 -29.88
CA ARG A 255 8.16 27.21 -30.97
C ARG A 255 7.89 28.68 -31.31
N ARG A 256 7.91 29.59 -30.33
CA ARG A 256 7.70 31.02 -30.55
C ARG A 256 8.88 31.65 -31.30
N GLU A 257 10.10 31.39 -30.87
CA GLU A 257 11.33 31.85 -31.54
C GLU A 257 11.44 31.31 -32.96
N SER A 258 11.05 30.04 -33.18
CA SER A 258 11.03 29.41 -34.50
C SER A 258 9.95 30.01 -35.43
N GLY A 259 8.80 30.43 -34.87
CA GLY A 259 7.70 31.02 -35.64
C GLY A 259 8.02 32.44 -36.16
N ASP A 260 8.63 33.28 -35.33
CA ASP A 260 9.04 34.64 -35.71
C ASP A 260 10.17 34.62 -36.77
N ALA A 261 10.93 33.52 -36.90
CA ALA A 261 11.94 33.35 -37.94
C ALA A 261 11.35 33.12 -39.35
N THR A 262 10.09 32.69 -39.46
CA THR A 262 9.38 32.46 -40.75
C THR A 262 8.44 33.60 -41.11
N GLY A 263 8.96 34.83 -41.11
CA GLY A 263 8.27 36.04 -41.58
C GLY A 263 8.06 36.07 -43.11
N GLY A 264 7.29 35.14 -43.65
CA GLY A 264 6.90 35.05 -45.07
C GLY A 264 5.39 34.82 -45.21
N ALA A 265 4.72 35.59 -46.07
CA ALA A 265 3.26 35.58 -46.19
C ALA A 265 2.70 34.49 -47.13
N THR A 266 1.37 34.40 -47.18
CA THR A 266 0.52 33.40 -47.89
C THR A 266 0.47 32.01 -47.23
N ASP A 267 -0.69 31.33 -47.11
CA ASP A 267 -2.06 31.73 -47.46
C ASP A 267 -3.10 31.18 -46.47
N GLY A 268 -4.18 31.94 -46.23
CA GLY A 268 -5.06 31.72 -45.08
C GLY A 268 -6.23 30.77 -45.33
N SER A 269 -6.08 29.46 -45.07
CA SER A 269 -7.22 28.52 -44.97
C SER A 269 -7.01 27.20 -44.19
N SER A 270 -6.17 27.14 -43.13
CA SER A 270 -5.97 25.88 -42.37
C SER A 270 -5.71 25.97 -40.84
N ASP A 271 -5.54 27.15 -40.26
CA ASP A 271 -4.84 27.28 -38.96
C ASP A 271 -5.64 26.94 -37.68
N ALA A 272 -6.81 26.31 -37.82
CA ALA A 272 -7.54 25.75 -36.69
C ALA A 272 -6.81 24.55 -36.03
N GLN A 273 -5.90 23.89 -36.76
CA GLN A 273 -5.22 22.67 -36.31
C GLN A 273 -4.03 22.93 -35.35
N GLY A 274 -3.74 24.19 -34.98
CA GLY A 274 -2.54 24.57 -34.21
C GLY A 274 -2.51 24.17 -32.72
N TYR A 275 -3.64 23.74 -32.14
CA TYR A 275 -3.77 23.53 -30.68
C TYR A 275 -3.45 22.11 -30.19
N LEU A 276 -3.39 21.12 -31.07
CA LEU A 276 -2.96 19.77 -30.69
C LEU A 276 -1.44 19.66 -30.79
N LEU A 277 -0.82 19.11 -29.74
CA LEU A 277 0.55 18.61 -29.81
C LEU A 277 0.58 17.51 -30.87
N SER A 278 1.56 17.54 -31.79
CA SER A 278 1.79 16.41 -32.69
C SER A 278 2.14 15.17 -31.87
N TRP A 279 1.74 13.99 -32.35
CA TRP A 279 1.87 12.74 -31.61
C TRP A 279 3.31 12.46 -31.17
N ASP A 280 4.28 12.80 -32.01
CA ASP A 280 5.71 12.65 -31.75
C ASP A 280 6.17 13.54 -30.59
N VAL A 281 5.76 14.82 -30.58
CA VAL A 281 6.09 15.77 -29.48
C VAL A 281 5.38 15.39 -28.18
N PHE A 282 4.18 14.80 -28.26
CA PHE A 282 3.50 14.23 -27.09
C PHE A 282 4.24 13.00 -26.55
N TRP A 283 4.74 12.13 -27.43
CA TRP A 283 5.52 10.95 -27.06
C TRP A 283 6.88 11.31 -26.47
N ASP A 284 7.59 12.28 -27.04
CA ASP A 284 8.86 12.79 -26.52
C ASP A 284 8.69 13.45 -25.15
N LEU A 285 7.66 14.30 -25.00
CA LEU A 285 7.32 14.91 -23.71
C LEU A 285 7.04 13.84 -22.66
N THR A 286 6.19 12.87 -22.98
CA THR A 286 5.81 11.77 -22.09
C THR A 286 7.02 10.89 -21.73
N SER A 287 7.88 10.60 -22.69
CA SER A 287 9.12 9.84 -22.49
C SER A 287 10.07 10.56 -21.54
N ASN A 288 10.27 11.88 -21.71
CA ASN A 288 11.11 12.68 -20.81
C ASN A 288 10.54 12.79 -19.38
N LEU A 289 9.21 12.94 -19.23
CA LEU A 289 8.51 12.85 -17.93
C LEU A 289 8.79 11.51 -17.24
N ILE A 290 8.65 10.41 -17.99
CA ILE A 290 8.82 9.04 -17.48
C ILE A 290 10.28 8.77 -17.07
N ILE A 291 11.25 9.26 -17.86
CA ILE A 291 12.68 9.15 -17.56
C ILE A 291 13.04 9.87 -16.25
N SER A 292 12.62 11.13 -16.07
CA SER A 292 12.93 11.86 -14.83
C SER A 292 12.06 11.43 -13.64
N GLY A 293 10.85 10.91 -13.88
CA GLY A 293 10.02 10.25 -12.87
C GLY A 293 10.63 8.97 -12.26
N CYS A 294 11.82 8.55 -12.72
CA CYS A 294 12.61 7.45 -12.19
C CYS A 294 14.09 7.83 -11.96
N ASP A 295 14.44 9.12 -11.86
CA ASP A 295 15.84 9.57 -11.75
C ASP A 295 16.57 9.01 -10.50
N SER A 296 16.01 9.17 -9.31
CA SER A 296 16.54 8.65 -8.04
C SER A 296 15.79 7.40 -7.54
N THR A 297 16.39 6.63 -6.63
CA THR A 297 15.71 5.51 -5.94
C THR A 297 14.46 5.97 -5.17
N LEU A 298 14.44 7.23 -4.73
CA LEU A 298 13.33 7.84 -4.01
C LEU A 298 12.20 8.23 -4.97
N THR A 299 12.48 8.69 -6.20
CA THR A 299 11.44 8.81 -7.24
C THR A 299 10.83 7.47 -7.63
N VAL A 300 11.63 6.39 -7.67
CA VAL A 300 11.11 5.03 -7.92
C VAL A 300 10.18 4.56 -6.79
N LEU A 301 10.48 4.88 -5.52
CA LEU A 301 9.53 4.69 -4.41
C LEU A 301 8.26 5.54 -4.58
N GLY A 302 8.38 6.79 -5.03
CA GLY A 302 7.25 7.65 -5.38
C GLY A 302 6.36 7.07 -6.48
N MET A 303 6.95 6.58 -7.57
CA MET A 303 6.25 5.88 -8.65
C MET A 303 5.55 4.62 -8.12
N SER A 304 6.21 3.84 -7.25
CA SER A 304 5.61 2.69 -6.57
C SER A 304 4.38 3.10 -5.74
N ALA A 305 4.45 4.22 -5.02
CA ALA A 305 3.32 4.73 -4.24
C ALA A 305 2.14 5.19 -5.13
N VAL A 306 2.39 5.71 -6.34
CA VAL A 306 1.34 6.01 -7.33
C VAL A 306 0.75 4.73 -7.92
N ILE A 307 1.59 3.76 -8.31
CA ILE A 307 1.18 2.43 -8.77
C ILE A 307 0.28 1.72 -7.74
N SER A 308 0.62 1.84 -6.45
CA SER A 308 -0.21 1.34 -5.33
C SER A 308 -1.65 1.88 -5.39
N SER A 309 -1.82 3.18 -5.65
CA SER A 309 -3.14 3.82 -5.75
C SER A 309 -3.91 3.32 -6.97
N VAL A 310 -3.26 3.29 -8.14
CA VAL A 310 -3.87 2.81 -9.39
C VAL A 310 -4.29 1.34 -9.28
N ALA A 311 -3.42 0.49 -8.73
CA ALA A 311 -3.70 -0.94 -8.51
C ALA A 311 -4.82 -1.17 -7.48
N HIS A 312 -4.88 -0.36 -6.41
CA HIS A 312 -5.97 -0.44 -5.43
C HIS A 312 -7.33 -0.05 -6.05
N HIS A 313 -7.39 1.07 -6.77
CA HIS A 313 -8.62 1.50 -7.44
C HIS A 313 -9.05 0.51 -8.54
N LEU A 314 -8.10 -0.04 -9.32
CA LEU A 314 -8.37 -1.09 -10.31
C LEU A 314 -8.97 -2.35 -9.65
N GLY A 315 -8.39 -2.82 -8.53
CA GLY A 315 -8.92 -3.96 -7.78
C GLY A 315 -10.33 -3.72 -7.26
N LEU A 316 -10.60 -2.55 -6.65
CA LEU A 316 -11.93 -2.17 -6.20
C LEU A 316 -12.94 -2.06 -7.35
N SER A 317 -12.55 -1.51 -8.51
CA SER A 317 -13.41 -1.44 -9.69
C SER A 317 -13.79 -2.82 -10.22
N ILE A 318 -12.85 -3.77 -10.23
CA ILE A 318 -13.11 -5.15 -10.67
C ILE A 318 -13.97 -5.89 -9.66
N LEU A 319 -13.68 -5.77 -8.35
CA LEU A 319 -14.45 -6.41 -7.29
C LEU A 319 -15.91 -5.93 -7.29
N ALA A 320 -16.13 -4.62 -7.42
CA ALA A 320 -17.46 -4.02 -7.54
C ALA A 320 -18.19 -4.41 -8.84
N PHE A 321 -17.46 -4.64 -9.94
CA PHE A 321 -18.05 -5.13 -11.20
C PHE A 321 -18.44 -6.61 -11.13
N ILE A 322 -17.64 -7.43 -10.44
CA ILE A 322 -17.93 -8.84 -10.15
C ILE A 322 -19.10 -8.97 -9.16
N GLY A 323 -19.25 -8.02 -8.24
CA GLY A 323 -20.28 -8.04 -7.19
C GLY A 323 -19.90 -8.86 -5.96
N SER A 324 -18.60 -9.15 -5.77
CA SER A 324 -18.08 -9.74 -4.54
C SER A 324 -17.83 -8.65 -3.49
N THR A 325 -17.81 -9.03 -2.21
CA THR A 325 -17.54 -8.15 -1.07
C THR A 325 -16.43 -8.68 -0.16
N GLU A 326 -15.68 -9.70 -0.59
CA GLU A 326 -14.62 -10.31 0.23
C GLU A 326 -13.44 -9.34 0.44
N GLU A 327 -13.00 -9.20 1.69
CA GLU A 327 -12.00 -8.18 2.04
C GLU A 327 -10.55 -8.56 1.71
N GLU A 328 -10.28 -9.86 1.55
CA GLU A 328 -8.94 -10.39 1.27
C GLU A 328 -8.38 -9.88 -0.08
N ASP A 329 -9.25 -9.61 -1.05
CA ASP A 329 -8.92 -9.12 -2.39
C ASP A 329 -8.31 -7.71 -2.40
N LYS A 330 -8.49 -6.93 -1.32
CA LYS A 330 -7.96 -5.57 -1.17
C LYS A 330 -6.42 -5.52 -1.23
N ARG A 331 -5.74 -6.67 -1.08
CA ARG A 331 -4.26 -6.83 -1.07
C ARG A 331 -3.55 -6.40 -2.37
N LEU A 332 -4.25 -6.30 -3.52
CA LEU A 332 -3.66 -5.89 -4.81
C LEU A 332 -2.86 -4.57 -4.71
N GLY A 333 -3.42 -3.58 -3.98
CA GLY A 333 -2.82 -2.26 -3.78
C GLY A 333 -1.49 -2.26 -3.00
N PHE A 334 -1.16 -3.36 -2.33
CA PHE A 334 0.11 -3.57 -1.60
C PHE A 334 1.09 -4.46 -2.36
N VAL A 335 0.62 -5.56 -2.98
CA VAL A 335 1.51 -6.53 -3.66
C VAL A 335 2.11 -5.96 -4.95
N ALA A 336 1.30 -5.31 -5.80
CA ALA A 336 1.75 -4.74 -7.07
C ALA A 336 2.91 -3.71 -6.94
N PRO A 337 2.84 -2.68 -6.05
CA PRO A 337 3.93 -1.70 -5.92
C PRO A 337 5.21 -2.29 -5.31
N VAL A 338 5.10 -3.28 -4.42
CA VAL A 338 6.27 -3.97 -3.84
C VAL A 338 6.97 -4.80 -4.91
N LEU A 339 6.23 -5.53 -5.75
CA LEU A 339 6.79 -6.25 -6.89
C LEU A 339 7.49 -5.30 -7.87
N PHE A 340 6.86 -4.18 -8.22
CA PHE A 340 7.47 -3.17 -9.09
C PHE A 340 8.77 -2.60 -8.51
N PHE A 341 8.78 -2.25 -7.22
CA PHE A 341 9.97 -1.72 -6.56
C PHE A 341 11.12 -2.74 -6.55
N ILE A 342 10.83 -4.01 -6.28
CA ILE A 342 11.82 -5.10 -6.34
C ILE A 342 12.38 -5.25 -7.76
N LEU A 343 11.54 -5.21 -8.80
CA LEU A 343 12.00 -5.27 -10.20
C LEU A 343 12.88 -4.07 -10.56
N ALA A 344 12.52 -2.86 -10.13
CA ALA A 344 13.31 -1.65 -10.38
C ALA A 344 14.68 -1.68 -9.66
N LEU A 345 14.74 -2.17 -8.42
CA LEU A 345 16.00 -2.40 -7.71
C LEU A 345 16.84 -3.51 -8.37
N GLN A 346 16.23 -4.64 -8.73
CA GLN A 346 16.90 -5.77 -9.37
C GLN A 346 17.51 -5.40 -10.73
N THR A 347 16.86 -4.49 -11.47
CA THR A 347 17.34 -3.97 -12.77
C THR A 347 18.29 -2.78 -12.66
N GLY A 348 18.53 -2.25 -11.45
CA GLY A 348 19.41 -1.09 -11.24
C GLY A 348 18.89 0.19 -11.90
N LEU A 349 17.56 0.35 -12.01
CA LEU A 349 16.91 1.34 -12.88
C LEU A 349 17.42 2.78 -12.66
N SER A 350 17.66 3.16 -11.40
CA SER A 350 18.10 4.51 -11.04
C SER A 350 19.52 4.86 -11.49
N SER A 351 20.36 3.85 -11.78
CA SER A 351 21.78 4.03 -12.16
C SER A 351 22.07 3.94 -13.67
N LEU A 352 21.04 3.82 -14.51
CA LEU A 352 21.21 3.65 -15.97
C LEU A 352 21.11 4.98 -16.73
N ASN A 353 21.70 5.02 -17.93
CA ASN A 353 21.54 6.15 -18.87
C ASN A 353 20.05 6.41 -19.18
N PRO A 354 19.63 7.67 -19.42
CA PRO A 354 18.22 8.04 -19.56
C PRO A 354 17.48 7.26 -20.68
N GLU A 355 18.15 7.01 -21.80
CA GLU A 355 17.63 6.23 -22.92
C GLU A 355 17.38 4.75 -22.55
N GLU A 356 18.34 4.10 -21.89
CA GLU A 356 18.21 2.73 -21.40
C GLU A 356 17.14 2.60 -20.31
N ARG A 357 17.00 3.64 -19.48
CA ARG A 357 16.06 3.70 -18.36
C ARG A 357 14.61 3.58 -18.84
N LEU A 358 14.25 4.26 -19.93
CA LEU A 358 12.92 4.14 -20.53
C LEU A 358 12.62 2.71 -21.01
N VAL A 359 13.58 2.07 -21.70
CA VAL A 359 13.45 0.69 -22.19
C VAL A 359 13.38 -0.32 -21.05
N ARG A 360 14.18 -0.15 -19.98
CA ARG A 360 14.14 -1.04 -18.80
C ARG A 360 12.85 -0.85 -18.00
N LEU A 361 12.37 0.38 -17.89
CA LEU A 361 11.10 0.69 -17.23
C LEU A 361 9.90 0.11 -17.97
N SER A 362 9.83 0.22 -19.30
CA SER A 362 8.74 -0.39 -20.08
C SER A 362 8.71 -1.91 -19.93
N ARG A 363 9.89 -2.55 -19.89
CA ARG A 363 10.05 -3.99 -19.60
C ARG A 363 9.56 -4.37 -18.20
N ASN A 364 9.81 -3.54 -17.19
CA ASN A 364 9.33 -3.74 -15.82
C ASN A 364 7.80 -3.50 -15.70
N MET A 365 7.26 -2.49 -16.39
CA MET A 365 5.82 -2.20 -16.44
C MET A 365 5.02 -3.32 -17.11
N CYS A 366 5.58 -3.94 -18.15
CA CYS A 366 4.98 -5.10 -18.80
C CYS A 366 4.94 -6.34 -17.88
N LEU A 367 6.00 -6.58 -17.10
CA LEU A 367 6.02 -7.63 -16.08
C LEU A 367 5.00 -7.33 -14.96
N LEU A 368 4.92 -6.08 -14.51
CA LEU A 368 3.94 -5.61 -13.53
C LEU A 368 2.49 -5.78 -14.02
N LEU A 369 2.21 -5.48 -15.30
CA LEU A 369 0.88 -5.69 -15.89
C LEU A 369 0.49 -7.18 -15.90
N THR A 370 1.42 -8.05 -16.29
CA THR A 370 1.19 -9.51 -16.32
C THR A 370 0.98 -10.05 -14.91
N ALA A 371 1.82 -9.58 -13.99
CA ALA A 371 1.65 -9.45 -12.54
C ALA A 371 0.19 -9.23 -12.07
N ILE A 372 -0.34 -8.05 -12.39
CA ILE A 372 -1.67 -7.60 -11.98
C ILE A 372 -2.77 -8.49 -12.58
N LEU A 373 -2.64 -8.92 -13.84
CA LEU A 373 -3.62 -9.80 -14.48
C LEU A 373 -3.65 -11.21 -13.83
N HIS A 374 -2.51 -11.75 -13.39
CA HIS A 374 -2.46 -12.97 -12.55
C HIS A 374 -3.19 -12.79 -11.21
N PHE A 375 -3.01 -11.64 -10.54
CA PHE A 375 -3.73 -11.36 -9.30
C PHE A 375 -5.25 -11.27 -9.53
N ILE A 376 -5.68 -10.60 -10.61
CA ILE A 376 -7.10 -10.49 -10.97
C ILE A 376 -7.71 -11.87 -11.30
N HIS A 377 -6.96 -12.79 -11.93
CA HIS A 377 -7.40 -14.18 -12.08
C HIS A 377 -7.59 -14.86 -10.72
N GLY A 378 -6.67 -14.65 -9.77
CA GLY A 378 -6.77 -15.14 -8.39
C GLY A 378 -8.03 -14.65 -7.65
N MET A 379 -8.46 -13.40 -7.87
CA MET A 379 -9.74 -12.86 -7.37
C MET A 379 -10.95 -13.47 -8.08
N THR A 380 -10.81 -13.79 -9.38
CA THR A 380 -11.93 -14.20 -10.24
C THR A 380 -12.26 -15.68 -10.11
N ASP A 381 -11.27 -16.56 -9.89
CA ASP A 381 -11.47 -18.02 -9.82
C ASP A 381 -12.42 -18.46 -8.68
N PRO A 382 -12.28 -18.01 -7.41
CA PRO A 382 -13.19 -18.41 -6.33
C PRO A 382 -14.64 -18.01 -6.59
N VAL A 383 -14.86 -16.82 -7.18
CA VAL A 383 -16.19 -16.34 -7.54
C VAL A 383 -16.77 -17.13 -8.73
N LEU A 384 -15.96 -17.47 -9.73
CA LEU A 384 -16.38 -18.32 -10.85
C LEU A 384 -16.76 -19.73 -10.38
N MET A 385 -15.98 -20.32 -9.47
CA MET A 385 -16.25 -21.65 -8.90
C MET A 385 -17.53 -21.64 -8.06
N SER A 386 -17.66 -20.72 -7.10
CA SER A 386 -18.85 -20.62 -6.24
C SER A 386 -20.12 -20.29 -7.02
N LEU A 387 -20.05 -19.42 -8.04
CA LEU A 387 -21.19 -19.11 -8.89
C LEU A 387 -21.61 -20.33 -9.75
N SER A 388 -20.66 -21.14 -10.22
CA SER A 388 -21.00 -22.40 -10.93
C SER A 388 -21.68 -23.42 -10.01
N ALA A 389 -21.22 -23.56 -8.76
CA ALA A 389 -21.81 -24.43 -7.74
C ALA A 389 -23.18 -23.95 -7.23
N SER A 390 -23.60 -22.72 -7.54
CA SER A 390 -24.92 -22.20 -7.17
C SER A 390 -26.07 -22.76 -8.04
N HIS A 391 -25.76 -23.36 -9.19
CA HIS A 391 -26.71 -23.82 -10.22
C HIS A 391 -27.73 -22.76 -10.73
N VAL A 392 -27.62 -21.48 -10.33
CA VAL A 392 -28.57 -20.43 -10.74
C VAL A 392 -28.32 -19.99 -12.18
N SER A 393 -29.26 -20.30 -13.09
CA SER A 393 -29.17 -20.00 -14.53
C SER A 393 -29.28 -18.51 -14.92
N SER A 394 -29.27 -17.58 -13.94
CA SER A 394 -29.48 -16.15 -14.18
C SER A 394 -28.28 -15.50 -14.87
N PHE A 395 -28.32 -15.39 -16.20
CA PHE A 395 -27.24 -14.85 -17.05
C PHE A 395 -26.63 -13.53 -16.54
N ARG A 396 -27.44 -12.62 -15.97
CA ARG A 396 -26.96 -11.34 -15.41
C ARG A 396 -25.96 -11.47 -14.26
N ARG A 397 -25.91 -12.58 -13.53
CA ARG A 397 -24.90 -12.84 -12.49
C ARG A 397 -23.61 -13.42 -13.06
N HIS A 398 -23.71 -14.25 -14.10
CA HIS A 398 -22.54 -14.87 -14.75
C HIS A 398 -21.81 -13.90 -15.70
N PHE A 399 -22.54 -12.99 -16.34
CA PHE A 399 -21.99 -12.09 -17.37
C PHE A 399 -20.77 -11.27 -16.91
N PRO A 400 -20.73 -10.63 -15.72
CA PRO A 400 -19.56 -9.85 -15.30
C PRO A 400 -18.30 -10.71 -15.11
N VAL A 401 -18.44 -11.86 -14.44
CA VAL A 401 -17.33 -12.80 -14.15
C VAL A 401 -16.78 -13.43 -15.44
N LEU A 402 -17.67 -13.77 -16.38
CA LEU A 402 -17.28 -14.27 -17.70
C LEU A 402 -16.65 -13.20 -18.58
N LEU A 403 -17.08 -11.94 -18.48
CA LEU A 403 -16.45 -10.83 -19.21
C LEU A 403 -15.03 -10.53 -18.68
N VAL A 404 -14.84 -10.56 -17.35
CA VAL A 404 -13.51 -10.46 -16.73
C VAL A 404 -12.63 -11.63 -17.17
N SER A 405 -13.13 -12.87 -17.10
CA SER A 405 -12.41 -14.06 -17.59
C SER A 405 -12.02 -13.95 -19.07
N LEU A 406 -12.90 -13.43 -19.93
CA LEU A 406 -12.58 -13.20 -21.34
C LEU A 406 -11.49 -12.13 -21.52
N ALA A 407 -11.55 -11.03 -20.77
CA ALA A 407 -10.52 -10.00 -20.79
C ALA A 407 -9.16 -10.53 -20.30
N LEU A 408 -9.16 -11.38 -19.25
CA LEU A 408 -7.97 -12.05 -18.73
C LEU A 408 -7.33 -13.04 -19.74
N PHE A 409 -8.08 -13.55 -20.72
CA PHE A 409 -7.53 -14.34 -21.82
C PHE A 409 -7.05 -13.45 -22.98
N VAL A 410 -7.84 -12.45 -23.39
CA VAL A 410 -7.55 -11.61 -24.56
C VAL A 410 -6.37 -10.65 -24.32
N LEU A 411 -6.27 -10.04 -23.13
CA LEU A 411 -5.24 -9.04 -22.84
C LEU A 411 -3.80 -9.62 -22.87
N PRO A 412 -3.48 -10.79 -22.26
CA PRO A 412 -2.14 -11.37 -22.36
C PRO A 412 -1.79 -11.87 -23.77
N VAL A 413 -2.78 -12.33 -24.55
CA VAL A 413 -2.58 -12.73 -25.96
C VAL A 413 -2.28 -11.50 -26.83
N ALA A 414 -3.03 -10.41 -26.68
CA ALA A 414 -2.77 -9.15 -27.38
C ALA A 414 -1.41 -8.54 -26.98
N LEU A 415 -1.07 -8.57 -25.68
CA LEU A 415 0.21 -8.11 -25.16
C LEU A 415 1.38 -8.92 -25.75
N SER A 416 1.34 -10.24 -25.65
CA SER A 416 2.41 -11.10 -26.17
C SER A 416 2.56 -11.00 -27.69
N TYR A 417 1.46 -10.90 -28.46
CA TYR A 417 1.49 -10.65 -29.91
C TYR A 417 2.20 -9.33 -30.25
N ALA A 418 1.82 -8.22 -29.59
CA ALA A 418 2.43 -6.92 -29.82
C ALA A 418 3.94 -6.93 -29.48
N LEU A 419 4.32 -7.57 -28.38
CA LEU A 419 5.72 -7.67 -27.97
C LEU A 419 6.58 -8.48 -28.95
N TRP A 420 6.07 -9.58 -29.50
CA TRP A 420 6.78 -10.37 -30.53
C TRP A 420 6.96 -9.62 -31.85
N HIS A 421 6.09 -8.65 -32.15
CA HIS A 421 6.25 -7.80 -33.34
C HIS A 421 7.25 -6.65 -33.13
N HIS A 422 7.33 -6.09 -31.92
CA HIS A 422 8.19 -4.94 -31.61
C HIS A 422 9.58 -5.29 -31.05
N TYR A 423 9.78 -6.49 -30.48
CA TYR A 423 11.04 -6.88 -29.85
C TYR A 423 11.60 -8.18 -30.43
N ALA A 424 12.90 -8.19 -30.72
CA ALA A 424 13.63 -9.41 -31.04
C ALA A 424 13.59 -10.41 -29.86
N LEU A 425 13.77 -11.70 -30.16
CA LEU A 425 13.79 -12.77 -29.16
C LEU A 425 14.92 -12.54 -28.13
N ASN A 426 14.53 -12.39 -26.86
CA ASN A 426 15.39 -12.09 -25.72
C ASN A 426 14.90 -12.86 -24.48
N THR A 427 15.78 -13.11 -23.51
CA THR A 427 15.49 -13.75 -22.20
C THR A 427 14.31 -13.11 -21.46
N TRP A 428 14.21 -11.78 -21.50
CA TRP A 428 13.07 -11.02 -20.96
C TRP A 428 11.76 -11.24 -21.73
N LEU A 429 11.80 -11.25 -23.06
CA LEU A 429 10.60 -11.45 -23.88
C LEU A 429 10.03 -12.85 -23.63
N PHE A 430 10.92 -13.86 -23.61
CA PHE A 430 10.58 -15.22 -23.23
C PHE A 430 9.92 -15.27 -21.84
N ALA A 431 10.52 -14.61 -20.84
CA ALA A 431 9.99 -14.54 -19.48
C ALA A 431 8.56 -13.95 -19.40
N VAL A 432 8.30 -12.82 -20.06
CA VAL A 432 6.95 -12.23 -20.13
C VAL A 432 5.98 -13.20 -20.79
N THR A 433 6.37 -13.77 -21.93
CA THR A 433 5.45 -14.62 -22.72
C THR A 433 5.11 -15.93 -22.02
N ALA A 434 6.04 -16.52 -21.25
CA ALA A 434 5.76 -17.65 -20.38
C ALA A 434 4.69 -17.30 -19.33
N PHE A 435 4.83 -16.18 -18.61
CA PHE A 435 3.80 -15.73 -17.66
C PHE A 435 2.45 -15.41 -18.32
N CYS A 436 2.44 -14.87 -19.55
CA CYS A 436 1.20 -14.65 -20.30
C CYS A 436 0.51 -15.96 -20.69
N VAL A 437 1.26 -16.97 -21.15
CA VAL A 437 0.72 -18.29 -21.51
C VAL A 437 0.24 -19.04 -20.26
N GLU A 438 0.99 -18.98 -19.16
CA GLU A 438 0.60 -19.53 -17.86
C GLU A 438 -0.76 -18.97 -17.39
N LEU A 439 -0.96 -17.65 -17.50
CA LEU A 439 -2.24 -17.00 -17.20
C LEU A 439 -3.36 -17.47 -18.12
N CYS A 440 -3.12 -17.52 -19.43
CA CYS A 440 -4.12 -17.98 -20.39
C CYS A 440 -4.56 -19.43 -20.10
N LEU A 441 -3.62 -20.29 -19.71
CA LEU A 441 -3.90 -21.68 -19.32
C LEU A 441 -4.66 -21.76 -18.00
N LYS A 442 -4.32 -20.95 -17.00
CA LYS A 442 -5.08 -20.82 -15.75
C LYS A 442 -6.53 -20.42 -16.02
N VAL A 443 -6.75 -19.38 -16.83
CA VAL A 443 -8.10 -18.93 -17.25
C VAL A 443 -8.86 -20.03 -18.00
N VAL A 444 -8.21 -20.77 -18.91
CA VAL A 444 -8.84 -21.89 -19.63
C VAL A 444 -9.20 -23.05 -18.68
N VAL A 445 -8.37 -23.35 -17.68
CA VAL A 445 -8.68 -24.35 -16.63
C VAL A 445 -9.88 -23.92 -15.79
N SER A 446 -9.94 -22.65 -15.37
CA SER A 446 -11.09 -22.09 -14.65
C SER A 446 -12.38 -22.16 -15.47
N LEU A 447 -12.33 -21.72 -16.73
CA LEU A 447 -13.48 -21.70 -17.64
C LEU A 447 -13.96 -23.10 -18.04
N THR A 448 -13.07 -24.08 -18.18
CA THR A 448 -13.45 -25.46 -18.48
C THR A 448 -14.07 -26.18 -17.27
N VAL A 449 -13.58 -25.93 -16.05
CA VAL A 449 -14.22 -26.43 -14.83
C VAL A 449 -15.59 -25.76 -14.62
N TYR A 450 -15.70 -24.45 -14.81
CA TYR A 450 -17.00 -23.74 -14.84
C TYR A 450 -17.96 -24.36 -15.87
N GLY A 451 -17.48 -24.63 -17.09
CA GLY A 451 -18.27 -25.23 -18.17
C GLY A 451 -18.77 -26.64 -17.82
N LEU A 452 -17.97 -27.44 -17.11
CA LEU A 452 -18.37 -28.76 -16.61
C LEU A 452 -19.49 -28.66 -15.56
N PHE A 453 -19.35 -27.77 -14.56
CA PHE A 453 -20.40 -27.55 -13.55
C PHE A 453 -21.69 -26.97 -14.14
N MET A 454 -21.59 -26.06 -15.11
CA MET A 454 -22.79 -25.56 -15.82
C MET A 454 -23.46 -26.66 -16.65
N ALA A 455 -22.70 -27.56 -17.28
CA ALA A 455 -23.26 -28.69 -18.03
C ALA A 455 -23.96 -29.71 -17.12
N ASP A 456 -23.41 -29.98 -15.93
CA ASP A 456 -24.07 -30.77 -14.89
C ASP A 456 -25.35 -30.09 -14.39
N GLY A 457 -25.32 -28.77 -14.15
CA GLY A 457 -26.49 -27.97 -13.77
C GLY A 457 -27.61 -27.87 -14.82
N PHE A 458 -27.33 -28.20 -16.09
CA PHE A 458 -28.35 -28.36 -17.13
C PHE A 458 -28.80 -29.82 -17.33
N SER A 459 -28.17 -30.77 -16.64
CA SER A 459 -28.43 -32.21 -16.79
C SER A 459 -29.39 -32.72 -15.72
N ASN A 460 -30.56 -33.23 -16.13
CA ASN A 460 -31.55 -33.84 -15.22
C ASN A 460 -31.11 -35.21 -14.66
N VAL A 461 -29.87 -35.65 -14.90
CA VAL A 461 -29.31 -36.94 -14.50
C VAL A 461 -27.93 -36.69 -13.91
N LEU A 462 -27.66 -37.20 -12.71
CA LEU A 462 -26.39 -36.98 -12.00
C LEU A 462 -25.19 -37.49 -12.80
N TRP A 463 -24.20 -36.63 -13.03
CA TRP A 463 -23.00 -37.02 -13.75
C TRP A 463 -21.94 -37.62 -12.82
N GLU A 464 -22.05 -38.92 -12.51
CA GLU A 464 -21.16 -39.67 -11.60
C GLU A 464 -19.65 -39.39 -11.75
N LYS A 465 -19.18 -39.08 -12.96
CA LYS A 465 -17.77 -38.90 -13.30
C LYS A 465 -17.29 -37.44 -13.29
N LEU A 466 -18.15 -36.49 -12.95
CA LEU A 466 -17.84 -35.05 -12.94
C LEU A 466 -16.58 -34.74 -12.13
N ASP A 467 -16.50 -35.19 -10.88
CA ASP A 467 -15.34 -35.00 -9.99
C ASP A 467 -14.04 -35.57 -10.57
N ASP A 468 -14.12 -36.67 -11.32
CA ASP A 468 -12.95 -37.27 -11.96
C ASP A 468 -12.48 -36.40 -13.13
N TYR A 469 -13.39 -35.86 -13.95
CA TYR A 469 -13.06 -34.88 -15.00
C TYR A 469 -12.51 -33.56 -14.43
N VAL A 470 -13.17 -32.98 -13.42
CA VAL A 470 -12.71 -31.75 -12.74
C VAL A 470 -11.32 -31.96 -12.11
N TYR A 471 -11.07 -33.14 -11.52
CA TYR A 471 -9.74 -33.50 -11.05
C TYR A 471 -8.72 -33.58 -12.20
N TYR A 472 -9.04 -34.24 -13.33
CA TYR A 472 -8.10 -34.34 -14.45
C TYR A 472 -7.76 -32.97 -15.05
N VAL A 473 -8.75 -32.09 -15.22
CA VAL A 473 -8.55 -30.71 -15.73
C VAL A 473 -7.68 -29.89 -14.77
N ARG A 474 -8.02 -29.85 -13.47
CA ARG A 474 -7.24 -29.11 -12.46
C ARG A 474 -5.83 -29.69 -12.27
N SER A 475 -5.69 -31.01 -12.27
CA SER A 475 -4.37 -31.67 -12.16
C SER A 475 -3.49 -31.38 -13.38
N THR A 476 -4.05 -31.38 -14.59
CA THR A 476 -3.33 -31.02 -15.83
C THR A 476 -2.89 -29.55 -15.80
N GLY A 477 -3.76 -28.64 -15.36
CA GLY A 477 -3.40 -27.23 -15.13
C GLY A 477 -2.18 -27.08 -14.21
N ASN A 478 -2.22 -27.69 -13.04
CA ASN A 478 -1.14 -27.63 -12.05
C ASN A 478 0.17 -28.26 -12.56
N ILE A 479 0.10 -29.33 -13.37
CA ILE A 479 1.28 -29.96 -13.98
C ILE A 479 1.92 -29.04 -15.03
N ILE A 480 1.11 -28.32 -15.81
CA ILE A 480 1.61 -27.38 -16.82
C ILE A 480 2.17 -26.11 -16.15
N GLU A 481 1.52 -25.60 -15.11
CA GLU A 481 2.05 -24.50 -14.28
C GLU A 481 3.43 -24.86 -13.70
N PHE A 482 3.58 -26.06 -13.13
CA PHE A 482 4.87 -26.57 -12.64
C PHE A 482 5.94 -26.66 -13.75
N LEU A 483 5.55 -27.11 -14.95
CA LEU A 483 6.46 -27.16 -16.10
C LEU A 483 6.93 -25.74 -16.51
N PHE A 484 6.03 -24.76 -16.55
CA PHE A 484 6.42 -23.35 -16.78
C PHE A 484 7.30 -22.81 -15.65
N GLY A 485 7.04 -23.16 -14.38
CA GLY A 485 7.90 -22.82 -13.24
C GLY A 485 9.33 -23.34 -13.39
N VAL A 486 9.51 -24.59 -13.84
CA VAL A 486 10.83 -25.18 -14.12
C VAL A 486 11.52 -24.50 -15.31
N ILE A 487 10.78 -24.23 -16.40
CA ILE A 487 11.30 -23.51 -17.58
C ILE A 487 11.76 -22.09 -17.21
N MET A 488 10.98 -21.38 -16.38
CA MET A 488 11.27 -20.01 -15.93
C MET A 488 12.46 -19.95 -14.98
N PHE A 489 12.59 -20.93 -14.08
CA PHE A 489 13.79 -21.13 -13.27
C PHE A 489 15.04 -21.33 -14.16
N GLY A 490 14.94 -22.18 -15.20
CA GLY A 490 16.00 -22.39 -16.18
C GLY A 490 16.43 -21.10 -16.89
N ASN A 491 15.47 -20.33 -17.42
CA ASN A 491 15.73 -19.04 -18.07
C ASN A 491 16.39 -18.02 -17.12
N GLY A 492 15.87 -17.88 -15.90
CA GLY A 492 16.44 -16.96 -14.91
C GLY A 492 17.82 -17.39 -14.40
N ALA A 493 18.09 -18.70 -14.29
CA ALA A 493 19.39 -19.25 -13.93
C ALA A 493 20.43 -19.00 -15.06
N TYR A 494 20.04 -19.20 -16.32
CA TYR A 494 20.84 -18.80 -17.48
C TYR A 494 21.16 -17.30 -17.44
N THR A 495 20.15 -16.46 -17.19
CA THR A 495 20.31 -14.99 -17.09
C THR A 495 21.25 -14.60 -15.93
N MET A 496 21.25 -15.33 -14.82
CA MET A 496 22.16 -15.10 -13.69
C MET A 496 23.61 -15.49 -14.02
N MET A 497 23.82 -16.58 -14.77
CA MET A 497 25.14 -17.11 -15.10
C MET A 497 25.81 -16.39 -16.28
N PHE A 498 25.04 -15.94 -17.28
CA PHE A 498 25.58 -15.47 -18.56
C PHE A 498 25.31 -14.00 -18.90
N GLU A 499 24.29 -13.34 -18.32
CA GLU A 499 24.07 -11.90 -18.53
C GLU A 499 24.56 -11.05 -17.35
N SER A 500 24.02 -11.27 -16.15
CA SER A 500 24.24 -10.36 -15.01
C SER A 500 23.89 -11.00 -13.66
N GLY A 501 24.91 -11.51 -12.98
CA GLY A 501 24.82 -12.00 -11.60
C GLY A 501 24.62 -10.86 -10.60
N SER A 502 23.40 -10.72 -10.07
CA SER A 502 23.08 -9.78 -8.98
C SER A 502 22.65 -10.55 -7.73
N LYS A 503 23.07 -10.09 -6.54
CA LYS A 503 22.68 -10.69 -5.25
C LYS A 503 21.15 -10.70 -5.06
N ILE A 504 20.45 -9.69 -5.57
CA ILE A 504 18.98 -9.60 -5.56
C ILE A 504 18.38 -10.67 -6.48
N ARG A 505 18.93 -10.83 -7.70
CA ARG A 505 18.52 -11.87 -8.66
C ARG A 505 18.69 -13.28 -8.08
N ALA A 506 19.81 -13.54 -7.38
CA ALA A 506 20.05 -14.82 -6.72
C ALA A 506 19.05 -15.10 -5.59
N CYS A 507 18.75 -14.11 -4.74
CA CYS A 507 17.74 -14.23 -3.69
C CYS A 507 16.34 -14.52 -4.27
N MET A 508 15.93 -13.76 -5.29
CA MET A 508 14.68 -13.97 -6.02
C MET A 508 14.59 -15.37 -6.65
N MET A 509 15.70 -15.88 -7.19
CA MET A 509 15.78 -17.23 -7.73
C MET A 509 15.59 -18.32 -6.66
N CYS A 510 16.17 -18.16 -5.47
CA CYS A 510 15.95 -19.08 -4.35
C CYS A 510 14.49 -19.08 -3.88
N LEU A 511 13.84 -17.92 -3.83
CA LEU A 511 12.40 -17.80 -3.51
C LEU A 511 11.54 -18.49 -4.59
N HIS A 512 11.87 -18.30 -5.87
CA HIS A 512 11.18 -18.96 -6.98
C HIS A 512 11.32 -20.49 -6.91
N ALA A 513 12.51 -21.01 -6.60
CA ALA A 513 12.73 -22.44 -6.40
C ALA A 513 11.91 -23.01 -5.22
N TYR A 514 11.79 -22.25 -4.13
CA TYR A 514 11.04 -22.70 -2.96
C TYR A 514 9.52 -22.71 -3.20
N PHE A 515 8.94 -21.59 -3.64
CA PHE A 515 7.49 -21.45 -3.80
C PHE A 515 6.98 -22.11 -5.08
N ASN A 516 7.57 -21.80 -6.24
CA ASN A 516 7.02 -22.18 -7.56
C ASN A 516 7.49 -23.55 -8.05
N ILE A 517 8.43 -24.21 -7.34
CA ILE A 517 8.89 -25.57 -7.69
C ILE A 517 8.70 -26.51 -6.51
N TYR A 518 9.42 -26.30 -5.39
CA TYR A 518 9.42 -27.24 -4.27
C TYR A 518 8.06 -27.36 -3.58
N LEU A 519 7.43 -26.24 -3.22
CA LEU A 519 6.13 -26.25 -2.53
C LEU A 519 5.01 -26.76 -3.45
N GLN A 520 4.98 -26.33 -4.71
CA GLN A 520 4.01 -26.81 -5.69
C GLN A 520 4.15 -28.32 -5.94
N ALA A 521 5.37 -28.83 -6.14
CA ALA A 521 5.63 -30.27 -6.28
C ALA A 521 5.20 -31.05 -5.03
N LYS A 522 5.53 -30.56 -3.83
CA LYS A 522 5.12 -31.17 -2.55
C LYS A 522 3.60 -31.25 -2.40
N ASN A 523 2.88 -30.19 -2.77
CA ASN A 523 1.43 -30.12 -2.69
C ASN A 523 0.74 -31.02 -3.73
N GLY A 524 1.26 -31.05 -4.97
CA GLY A 524 0.82 -31.98 -6.01
C GLY A 524 1.04 -33.45 -5.61
N TRP A 525 2.22 -33.77 -5.08
CA TRP A 525 2.57 -35.10 -4.60
C TRP A 525 1.69 -35.57 -3.44
N LYS A 526 1.42 -34.71 -2.45
CA LYS A 526 0.46 -35.00 -1.37
C LYS A 526 -0.93 -35.29 -1.92
N THR A 527 -1.41 -34.48 -2.84
CA THR A 527 -2.74 -34.64 -3.47
C THR A 527 -2.85 -35.96 -4.23
N PHE A 528 -1.82 -36.31 -5.01
CA PHE A 528 -1.74 -37.56 -5.76
C PHE A 528 -1.70 -38.79 -4.83
N ILE A 529 -0.91 -38.75 -3.75
CA ILE A 529 -0.87 -39.82 -2.74
C ILE A 529 -2.24 -40.00 -2.09
N ASN A 530 -2.86 -38.93 -1.60
CA ASN A 530 -4.17 -39.01 -0.95
C ASN A 530 -5.21 -39.66 -1.86
N ARG A 531 -5.30 -39.22 -3.13
CA ARG A 531 -6.24 -39.79 -4.10
C ARG A 531 -5.95 -41.27 -4.41
N ARG A 532 -4.67 -41.65 -4.55
CA ARG A 532 -4.27 -43.07 -4.76
C ARG A 532 -4.58 -43.94 -3.53
N THR A 533 -4.40 -43.41 -2.32
CA THR A 533 -4.69 -44.10 -1.07
C THR A 533 -6.19 -44.30 -0.87
N ALA A 534 -7.03 -43.28 -1.11
CA ALA A 534 -8.48 -43.40 -1.06
C ALA A 534 -9.03 -44.42 -2.08
N VAL A 535 -8.52 -44.45 -3.32
CA VAL A 535 -8.92 -45.45 -4.33
C VAL A 535 -8.55 -46.88 -3.89
N LYS A 536 -7.35 -47.10 -3.32
CA LYS A 536 -6.99 -48.39 -2.71
C LYS A 536 -7.96 -48.78 -1.59
N LYS A 537 -8.15 -47.87 -0.64
CA LYS A 537 -9.00 -48.01 0.56
C LYS A 537 -10.44 -48.44 0.23
N ILE A 538 -11.02 -47.91 -0.84
CA ILE A 538 -12.39 -48.27 -1.27
C ILE A 538 -12.39 -49.61 -1.98
N ASN A 539 -11.41 -49.87 -2.84
CA ASN A 539 -11.31 -51.16 -3.55
C ASN A 539 -11.13 -52.35 -2.58
N SER A 540 -10.59 -52.14 -1.39
CA SER A 540 -10.53 -53.14 -0.30
C SER A 540 -11.81 -53.32 0.52
N LEU A 541 -12.84 -52.47 0.38
CA LEU A 541 -14.13 -52.67 1.05
C LEU A 541 -15.02 -53.66 0.27
N PRO A 542 -15.84 -54.50 0.93
CA PRO A 542 -16.84 -55.33 0.25
C PRO A 542 -17.76 -54.51 -0.66
N GLU A 543 -18.13 -55.09 -1.80
CA GLU A 543 -19.08 -54.50 -2.77
C GLU A 543 -20.18 -55.52 -3.07
N MET A 544 -21.45 -55.15 -2.87
CA MET A 544 -22.60 -55.95 -3.30
C MET A 544 -23.09 -55.50 -4.68
N ARG A 545 -23.60 -56.45 -5.48
CA ARG A 545 -24.13 -56.25 -6.84
C ARG A 545 -25.23 -57.28 -7.15
N GLY A 546 -26.14 -56.95 -8.07
CA GLY A 546 -27.25 -57.83 -8.47
C GLY A 546 -28.35 -57.91 -7.42
N ASP A 547 -29.10 -59.01 -7.40
CA ASP A 547 -30.32 -59.21 -6.58
C ASP A 547 -30.14 -58.94 -5.07
N GLN A 548 -28.91 -59.04 -4.54
CA GLN A 548 -28.57 -58.66 -3.16
C GLN A 548 -28.68 -57.14 -2.87
N LEU A 549 -29.03 -56.31 -3.86
CA LEU A 549 -29.38 -54.90 -3.66
C LEU A 549 -30.88 -54.70 -3.40
N SER A 550 -31.76 -55.57 -3.92
CA SER A 550 -33.20 -55.49 -3.63
C SER A 550 -33.54 -55.86 -2.18
N ASP A 551 -32.63 -56.54 -1.48
CA ASP A 551 -32.73 -56.80 -0.03
C ASP A 551 -32.33 -55.57 0.82
N ILE A 552 -31.84 -54.47 0.19
CA ILE A 552 -31.45 -53.23 0.88
C ILE A 552 -32.60 -52.22 0.78
N GLU A 553 -33.53 -52.25 1.73
CA GLU A 553 -34.60 -51.23 1.90
C GLU A 553 -34.07 -49.89 2.47
N ASP A 554 -32.90 -49.42 2.01
CA ASP A 554 -32.21 -48.23 2.50
C ASP A 554 -31.59 -47.42 1.34
N VAL A 555 -31.31 -46.13 1.58
CA VAL A 555 -30.71 -45.20 0.62
C VAL A 555 -29.32 -44.76 1.07
N CYS A 556 -28.45 -44.39 0.12
CA CYS A 556 -27.12 -43.90 0.47
C CYS A 556 -27.22 -42.56 1.22
N ALA A 557 -26.96 -42.56 2.53
CA ALA A 557 -27.07 -41.41 3.44
C ALA A 557 -26.17 -40.19 3.12
N ILE A 558 -25.41 -40.22 2.02
CA ILE A 558 -24.62 -39.08 1.50
C ILE A 558 -25.39 -38.32 0.39
N CYS A 559 -26.27 -38.99 -0.36
CA CYS A 559 -26.99 -38.43 -1.52
C CYS A 559 -28.49 -38.72 -1.54
N TYR A 560 -29.00 -39.51 -0.59
CA TYR A 560 -30.41 -39.88 -0.43
C TYR A 560 -31.04 -40.54 -1.66
N GLN A 561 -30.25 -41.38 -2.35
CA GLN A 561 -30.68 -42.17 -3.50
C GLN A 561 -30.48 -43.67 -3.28
N GLU A 562 -31.36 -44.45 -3.90
CA GLU A 562 -31.37 -45.92 -3.91
C GLU A 562 -30.09 -46.51 -4.53
N PHE A 563 -29.81 -47.77 -4.19
CA PHE A 563 -28.66 -48.50 -4.73
C PHE A 563 -29.03 -49.14 -6.08
N ALA A 564 -28.79 -48.42 -7.19
CA ALA A 564 -29.16 -48.89 -8.52
C ALA A 564 -28.16 -49.86 -9.20
N THR A 565 -26.90 -49.90 -8.75
CA THR A 565 -25.82 -50.64 -9.44
C THR A 565 -24.85 -51.37 -8.50
N SER A 566 -24.33 -50.69 -7.47
CA SER A 566 -23.58 -51.33 -6.39
C SER A 566 -23.56 -50.52 -5.09
N ALA A 567 -23.41 -51.23 -3.98
CA ALA A 567 -23.22 -50.67 -2.64
C ALA A 567 -21.87 -51.14 -2.06
N ARG A 568 -21.14 -50.24 -1.40
CA ARG A 568 -19.95 -50.57 -0.60
C ARG A 568 -20.33 -50.64 0.88
N ILE A 569 -19.86 -51.67 1.56
CA ILE A 569 -20.10 -51.89 2.99
C ILE A 569 -18.86 -51.43 3.77
N THR A 570 -19.04 -50.60 4.80
CA THR A 570 -17.97 -50.26 5.75
C THR A 570 -17.78 -51.36 6.81
N PRO A 571 -16.65 -51.41 7.54
CA PRO A 571 -16.48 -52.37 8.65
C PRO A 571 -17.46 -52.19 9.82
N CYS A 572 -18.19 -51.08 9.85
CA CYS A 572 -19.29 -50.82 10.78
C CYS A 572 -20.67 -51.05 10.13
N HIS A 573 -20.74 -51.87 9.08
CA HIS A 573 -21.97 -52.35 8.43
C HIS A 573 -22.91 -51.26 7.86
N HIS A 574 -22.36 -50.11 7.47
CA HIS A 574 -23.12 -49.05 6.78
C HIS A 574 -22.92 -49.10 5.25
N TYR A 575 -23.99 -48.80 4.50
CA TYR A 575 -24.03 -48.89 3.04
C TYR A 575 -23.91 -47.52 2.36
N PHE A 576 -23.06 -47.43 1.34
CA PHE A 576 -22.87 -46.21 0.54
C PHE A 576 -22.54 -46.54 -0.91
N HIS A 577 -22.90 -45.67 -1.88
CA HIS A 577 -22.40 -45.83 -3.25
C HIS A 577 -20.86 -45.69 -3.27
N ALA A 578 -20.20 -46.47 -4.13
CA ALA A 578 -18.73 -46.47 -4.26
C ALA A 578 -18.11 -45.12 -4.71
N LEU A 579 -18.94 -44.18 -5.17
CA LEU A 579 -18.59 -42.81 -5.52
C LEU A 579 -18.80 -41.86 -4.35
N CYS A 580 -19.95 -41.90 -3.68
CA CYS A 580 -20.27 -41.04 -2.54
C CYS A 580 -19.28 -41.25 -1.38
N LEU A 581 -19.01 -42.51 -1.03
CA LEU A 581 -18.00 -42.84 -0.02
C LEU A 581 -16.59 -42.42 -0.45
N ARG A 582 -16.29 -42.37 -1.75
CA ARG A 582 -15.00 -41.87 -2.29
C ARG A 582 -14.79 -40.39 -2.01
N LYS A 583 -15.83 -39.57 -2.21
CA LYS A 583 -15.76 -38.12 -1.95
C LYS A 583 -15.49 -37.86 -0.48
N TRP A 584 -16.19 -38.56 0.42
CA TRP A 584 -15.98 -38.46 1.87
C TRP A 584 -14.56 -38.85 2.29
N LEU A 585 -14.06 -40.00 1.80
CA LEU A 585 -12.72 -40.53 2.09
C LEU A 585 -11.54 -39.73 1.51
N TYR A 586 -11.80 -38.67 0.73
CA TYR A 586 -10.77 -37.67 0.41
C TYR A 586 -10.58 -36.64 1.55
N ILE A 587 -11.54 -36.52 2.47
CA ILE A 587 -11.58 -35.51 3.54
C ILE A 587 -11.39 -36.17 4.92
N GLN A 588 -12.12 -37.25 5.21
CA GLN A 588 -12.04 -37.98 6.49
C GLN A 588 -12.01 -39.49 6.30
N ASP A 589 -11.17 -40.20 7.06
CA ASP A 589 -11.08 -41.67 7.08
C ASP A 589 -12.15 -42.37 7.98
N THR A 590 -13.24 -41.65 8.27
CA THR A 590 -14.31 -42.01 9.19
C THR A 590 -15.59 -42.37 8.44
N CYS A 591 -16.47 -43.17 9.04
CA CYS A 591 -17.79 -43.45 8.49
C CYS A 591 -18.70 -42.21 8.63
N PRO A 592 -19.40 -41.76 7.58
CA PRO A 592 -20.31 -40.61 7.65
C PRO A 592 -21.40 -40.70 8.73
N MET A 593 -21.88 -41.92 9.05
CA MET A 593 -23.02 -42.11 9.97
C MET A 593 -22.62 -42.35 11.44
N CYS A 594 -21.45 -42.93 11.71
CA CYS A 594 -21.03 -43.26 13.09
C CYS A 594 -19.63 -42.76 13.48
N HIS A 595 -18.94 -42.02 12.61
CA HIS A 595 -17.58 -41.50 12.76
C HIS A 595 -16.46 -42.52 13.09
N GLN A 596 -16.77 -43.81 13.25
CA GLN A 596 -15.79 -44.88 13.39
C GLN A 596 -14.89 -44.95 12.14
N ARG A 597 -13.58 -45.17 12.31
CA ARG A 597 -12.65 -45.31 11.18
C ARG A 597 -13.10 -46.43 10.23
N VAL A 598 -13.07 -46.15 8.93
CA VAL A 598 -13.43 -47.11 7.87
C VAL A 598 -12.32 -48.16 7.66
N TYR A 599 -11.19 -48.01 8.34
CA TYR A 599 -10.04 -48.92 8.33
C TYR A 599 -9.51 -49.14 9.74
N VAL A 600 -9.18 -50.39 10.07
CA VAL A 600 -8.31 -50.71 11.20
C VAL A 600 -6.88 -50.75 10.67
N GLU A 601 -6.01 -49.89 11.17
CA GLU A 601 -4.58 -49.93 10.87
C GLU A 601 -3.96 -51.07 11.71
N GLU A 602 -3.36 -52.07 11.05
CA GLU A 602 -2.77 -53.23 11.74
C GLU A 602 -1.59 -52.87 12.65
N GLU A 603 -1.05 -51.65 12.53
CA GLU A 603 -0.06 -51.06 13.45
C GLU A 603 -0.53 -51.05 14.91
N SER A 604 -1.85 -51.15 15.15
CA SER A 604 -2.43 -51.32 16.50
C SER A 604 -2.20 -52.71 17.11
N ARG A 605 -1.85 -53.75 16.33
CA ARG A 605 -1.56 -55.10 16.83
C ARG A 605 -0.19 -55.19 17.50
N ASP A 606 0.85 -54.64 16.89
CA ASP A 606 2.20 -54.65 17.46
C ASP A 606 2.32 -53.77 18.70
N ARG A 607 1.62 -52.63 18.74
CA ARG A 607 1.64 -51.74 19.90
C ARG A 607 0.93 -52.31 21.14
N ALA A 608 0.04 -53.28 20.95
CA ALA A 608 -0.57 -54.06 22.04
C ALA A 608 0.37 -55.14 22.61
N ALA A 609 1.38 -55.60 21.84
CA ALA A 609 2.28 -56.67 22.24
C ALA A 609 3.43 -56.23 23.19
N PHE A 610 3.74 -54.92 23.25
CA PHE A 610 4.93 -54.40 23.93
C PHE A 610 4.69 -53.57 25.20
N SER A 611 3.45 -53.49 25.69
CA SER A 611 3.09 -52.68 26.88
C SER A 611 2.49 -53.51 28.02
N ASN A 612 3.16 -54.61 28.40
CA ASN A 612 2.77 -55.43 29.54
C ASN A 612 3.98 -55.77 30.43
N ASN A 613 4.22 -54.93 31.45
CA ASN A 613 5.03 -55.24 32.64
C ASN A 613 4.74 -54.19 33.73
N ASN A 614 4.20 -54.64 34.87
CA ASN A 614 3.94 -53.98 36.16
C ASN A 614 3.87 -52.43 36.26
N GLY A 615 2.91 -51.84 36.98
CA GLY A 615 1.88 -52.41 37.86
C GLY A 615 1.76 -51.60 39.15
N GLY A 616 0.58 -51.02 39.43
CA GLY A 616 0.44 -49.91 40.38
C GLY A 616 -0.87 -49.84 41.16
N TYR A 617 -1.32 -50.99 41.71
CA TYR A 617 -2.45 -51.15 42.65
C TYR A 617 -3.87 -50.86 42.15
N ALA A 618 -4.84 -51.53 42.80
CA ALA A 618 -6.27 -51.54 42.48
C ALA A 618 -7.12 -51.86 43.72
N ALA A 619 -8.39 -51.48 43.68
CA ALA A 619 -9.47 -51.93 44.58
C ALA A 619 -10.79 -52.00 43.77
N PRO A 620 -11.79 -52.82 44.16
CA PRO A 620 -12.62 -53.54 43.18
C PRO A 620 -14.10 -53.10 43.07
N GLN A 621 -14.89 -53.96 42.42
CA GLN A 621 -16.28 -53.82 41.97
C GLN A 621 -17.29 -53.87 43.16
N ASP A 622 -18.61 -53.74 42.97
CA ASP A 622 -19.50 -54.82 42.50
C ASP A 622 -20.78 -54.33 41.78
N ALA A 623 -21.58 -55.27 41.26
CA ALA A 623 -22.74 -55.01 40.40
C ALA A 623 -24.05 -55.67 40.88
N ALA A 624 -25.16 -54.96 40.64
CA ALA A 624 -26.55 -55.42 40.38
C ALA A 624 -27.18 -56.58 41.21
N ALA A 625 -28.26 -56.27 41.95
CA ALA A 625 -29.43 -57.15 42.15
C ALA A 625 -30.68 -56.36 42.63
N ALA A 626 -31.87 -56.96 42.53
CA ALA A 626 -33.17 -56.34 42.81
C ALA A 626 -33.72 -56.59 44.25
N GLY A 627 -34.65 -55.75 44.72
CA GLY A 627 -35.51 -56.05 45.90
C GLY A 627 -36.11 -54.84 46.65
N PRO A 628 -37.41 -54.87 47.05
CA PRO A 628 -38.06 -53.87 47.94
C PRO A 628 -38.12 -54.38 49.41
N PRO A 629 -38.71 -53.66 50.43
CA PRO A 629 -39.51 -52.43 50.41
C PRO A 629 -39.11 -51.35 51.48
N ALA A 630 -40.02 -50.39 51.74
CA ALA A 630 -39.98 -49.34 52.78
C ALA A 630 -40.27 -49.89 54.22
N PRO A 631 -40.37 -49.12 55.35
CA PRO A 631 -40.74 -47.69 55.49
C PRO A 631 -40.06 -46.83 56.60
N GLY A 632 -40.46 -45.56 56.71
CA GLY A 632 -40.27 -44.65 57.87
C GLY A 632 -39.01 -43.77 57.82
N GLU A 633 -38.98 -42.55 58.36
CA GLU A 633 -40.04 -41.71 58.97
C GLU A 633 -39.59 -40.22 58.96
N ASN A 634 -40.55 -39.27 59.00
CA ASN A 634 -40.57 -37.99 59.76
C ASN A 634 -39.23 -37.22 60.03
N GLN A 635 -39.01 -35.93 59.77
CA GLN A 635 -39.82 -34.67 59.71
C GLN A 635 -38.97 -33.59 58.99
N ASP A 636 -39.39 -32.38 58.57
CA ASP A 636 -40.65 -31.60 58.63
C ASP A 636 -40.62 -30.53 57.50
N GLY A 637 -41.76 -29.90 57.15
CA GLY A 637 -41.79 -28.65 56.34
C GLY A 637 -42.60 -28.68 55.03
N GLN A 638 -43.91 -28.45 55.14
CA GLN A 638 -44.92 -28.45 54.06
C GLN A 638 -45.85 -27.21 54.21
N PRO A 639 -46.84 -26.90 53.32
CA PRO A 639 -47.14 -27.42 51.97
C PRO A 639 -47.58 -26.33 50.93
N ALA A 640 -48.06 -26.79 49.76
CA ALA A 640 -49.06 -26.16 48.85
C ALA A 640 -48.64 -24.93 47.98
N ALA A 641 -49.03 -24.80 46.71
CA ALA A 641 -49.64 -25.70 45.69
C ALA A 641 -49.45 -25.04 44.27
N GLU A 642 -49.84 -25.56 43.10
CA GLU A 642 -50.61 -26.77 42.71
C GLU A 642 -50.13 -27.29 41.31
N LEU A 643 -51.01 -27.94 40.51
CA LEU A 643 -50.72 -28.61 39.21
C LEU A 643 -51.94 -28.57 38.27
N PRO A 644 -51.90 -29.02 36.98
CA PRO A 644 -50.79 -29.58 36.17
C PRO A 644 -50.40 -28.61 34.99
N VAL A 645 -49.93 -28.92 33.77
CA VAL A 645 -49.79 -30.14 32.91
C VAL A 645 -48.64 -30.00 31.89
N ASP A 646 -48.25 -31.12 31.26
CA ASP A 646 -47.55 -31.32 29.96
C ASP A 646 -46.18 -30.66 29.65
N GLY A 647 -45.28 -31.45 29.04
CA GLY A 647 -44.09 -30.97 28.31
C GLY A 647 -42.79 -31.76 28.60
N ALA A 648 -42.15 -32.29 27.55
CA ALA A 648 -40.82 -32.92 27.63
C ALA A 648 -39.67 -31.92 27.41
N ALA A 649 -38.43 -32.33 27.69
CA ALA A 649 -37.35 -31.42 28.06
C ALA A 649 -36.29 -31.09 26.98
N ALA A 650 -35.59 -29.97 27.23
CA ALA A 650 -34.24 -29.58 26.78
C ALA A 650 -33.99 -29.21 25.29
N GLY A 651 -33.47 -27.99 25.07
CA GLY A 651 -32.90 -27.57 23.77
C GLY A 651 -32.93 -26.07 23.50
N ALA A 652 -31.91 -25.34 23.98
CA ALA A 652 -31.55 -23.94 23.66
C ALA A 652 -32.49 -23.10 22.74
N GLN A 653 -33.22 -22.16 23.35
CA GLN A 653 -33.87 -21.00 22.71
C GLN A 653 -33.14 -19.72 23.15
N ALA A 654 -33.31 -18.54 22.53
CA ALA A 654 -34.32 -18.11 21.57
C ALA A 654 -33.72 -17.24 20.43
N ALA A 655 -34.56 -16.85 19.47
CA ALA A 655 -34.21 -16.03 18.31
C ALA A 655 -35.16 -14.83 18.16
N GLY A 656 -34.79 -13.85 17.31
CA GLY A 656 -35.78 -13.17 16.47
C GLY A 656 -36.09 -11.68 16.70
N GLY A 657 -35.08 -10.80 16.55
CA GLY A 657 -35.19 -9.46 15.94
C GLY A 657 -35.99 -8.34 16.63
N VAL A 658 -35.63 -7.09 16.32
CA VAL A 658 -36.51 -5.89 16.17
C VAL A 658 -35.64 -4.65 15.85
N ALA A 659 -36.13 -3.83 14.90
CA ALA A 659 -35.87 -2.39 14.65
C ALA A 659 -34.43 -1.81 14.51
N GLU A 660 -34.38 -0.72 13.74
CA GLU A 660 -33.30 0.28 13.74
C GLU A 660 -33.30 1.10 15.05
N LEU A 661 -32.12 1.38 15.58
CA LEU A 661 -31.79 2.54 16.44
C LEU A 661 -30.26 2.71 16.44
N ASP A 662 -29.81 3.97 16.38
CA ASP A 662 -28.47 4.55 16.63
C ASP A 662 -27.26 3.57 16.70
N ASN A 663 -26.25 3.60 15.84
CA ASN A 663 -25.65 4.68 15.04
C ASN A 663 -25.11 5.89 15.86
N ASP A 664 -24.51 5.63 17.01
CA ASP A 664 -23.38 6.38 17.57
C ASP A 664 -22.62 5.45 18.54
N LEU A 665 -21.36 5.08 18.24
CA LEU A 665 -20.33 4.48 19.14
C LEU A 665 -19.09 3.96 18.37
N LEU A 666 -18.34 4.83 17.68
CA LEU A 666 -16.94 4.58 17.24
C LEU A 666 -16.20 5.93 17.03
N GLU A 667 -16.05 6.73 18.09
CA GLU A 667 -15.18 7.92 18.11
C GLU A 667 -14.20 7.92 19.30
N ASP A 668 -13.55 6.78 19.55
CA ASP A 668 -12.39 6.68 20.45
C ASP A 668 -11.14 7.29 19.78
N ASN A 669 -11.19 8.59 19.53
CA ASN A 669 -10.05 9.40 19.12
C ASN A 669 -9.38 9.97 20.38
N ASP A 670 -8.49 9.18 20.98
CA ASP A 670 -7.64 9.57 22.12
C ASP A 670 -6.53 10.58 21.71
N SER A 671 -6.94 11.70 21.11
CA SER A 671 -6.11 12.90 21.08
C SER A 671 -6.15 13.55 22.46
N ILE A 672 -5.29 13.09 23.37
CA ILE A 672 -5.09 13.73 24.68
C ILE A 672 -4.61 15.17 24.45
N GLU A 673 -5.53 16.11 24.54
CA GLU A 673 -5.24 17.54 24.40
C GLU A 673 -4.77 18.07 25.75
N TYR A 674 -3.45 18.03 25.96
CA TYR A 674 -2.79 18.76 27.04
C TYR A 674 -2.70 20.25 26.68
N ASP A 675 -3.27 21.11 27.53
CA ASP A 675 -3.15 22.56 27.39
C ASP A 675 -1.70 23.04 27.62
N GLU A 676 -1.05 23.59 26.59
CA GLU A 676 0.32 24.16 26.71
C GLU A 676 0.35 25.44 27.60
N ASP A 677 -0.81 26.04 27.92
CA ASP A 677 -0.91 27.39 28.49
C ASP A 677 -0.54 27.49 29.99
N GLU A 678 -0.64 26.40 30.77
CA GLU A 678 -0.31 26.42 32.22
C GLU A 678 1.18 26.68 32.48
N TRP A 679 2.06 26.36 31.53
CA TRP A 679 3.50 26.68 31.61
C TRP A 679 3.85 28.13 31.29
N GLY A 680 2.86 29.00 31.06
CA GLY A 680 3.04 30.41 30.72
C GLY A 680 3.28 31.35 31.91
N THR A 681 2.77 31.03 33.11
CA THR A 681 2.63 32.03 34.19
C THR A 681 2.92 31.52 35.60
N GLN A 682 4.21 31.36 35.96
CA GLN A 682 4.62 31.34 37.37
C GLN A 682 5.96 32.06 37.61
N ASN A 683 5.86 33.32 38.04
CA ASN A 683 6.98 34.09 38.58
C ASN A 683 7.06 33.86 40.10
N GLY A 684 8.06 33.13 40.59
CA GLY A 684 8.40 33.11 42.02
C GLY A 684 8.91 31.77 42.56
N ASN A 685 10.15 31.79 43.05
CA ASN A 685 10.90 30.75 43.76
C ASN A 685 10.11 29.58 44.42
N THR A 686 10.22 28.39 43.84
CA THR A 686 10.43 27.12 44.57
C THR A 686 11.27 26.15 43.72
N PRO A 687 12.28 25.47 44.28
CA PRO A 687 12.91 24.32 43.65
C PRO A 687 12.18 23.04 44.09
N ILE A 688 11.50 22.37 43.16
CA ILE A 688 10.96 21.00 43.34
C ILE A 688 11.26 20.22 42.05
N GLU A 689 12.44 19.62 42.00
CA GLU A 689 12.90 18.64 41.02
C GLU A 689 13.80 17.65 41.79
N GLU A 690 14.00 16.43 41.27
CA GLU A 690 14.71 15.30 41.93
C GLU A 690 13.99 14.66 43.15
N ASP A 691 13.05 13.72 42.90
CA ASP A 691 12.77 12.59 43.85
C ASP A 691 11.90 11.43 43.29
N TYR A 692 11.59 11.41 41.99
CA TYR A 692 10.92 10.27 41.33
C TYR A 692 11.72 9.80 40.11
N ILE A 693 11.70 8.48 39.85
CA ILE A 693 12.55 7.74 38.90
C ILE A 693 13.98 7.50 39.44
N ASN A 694 14.07 6.75 40.53
CA ASN A 694 15.22 5.89 40.86
C ASN A 694 14.76 4.81 41.86
N ASP A 695 14.14 3.74 41.34
CA ASP A 695 13.82 2.53 42.12
C ASP A 695 13.98 1.31 41.21
N ASP A 696 15.24 1.01 40.88
CA ASP A 696 15.66 -0.32 40.43
C ASP A 696 16.12 -1.09 41.69
N THR A 697 15.25 -1.92 42.26
CA THR A 697 15.59 -2.84 43.36
C THR A 697 15.26 -4.29 42.99
N ASP A 698 16.21 -5.20 43.21
CA ASP A 698 16.11 -6.60 42.82
C ASP A 698 15.04 -7.37 43.61
N SER A 699 14.35 -8.30 42.94
CA SER A 699 13.42 -9.25 43.57
C SER A 699 13.85 -10.69 43.30
N THR A 700 14.79 -11.19 44.11
CA THR A 700 15.12 -12.62 44.24
C THR A 700 15.28 -12.96 45.72
N GLU A 701 14.90 -14.18 46.11
CA GLU A 701 14.81 -14.72 47.49
C GLU A 701 13.46 -14.46 48.21
N ASP A 702 12.45 -15.27 47.88
CA ASP A 702 11.94 -16.38 48.74
C ASP A 702 11.15 -17.42 47.90
#